data_AF-A0A7W1PW17-F1
#
_entry.id   AF-A0A7W1PW17-F1
#
_cell.length_a   1.000
_cell.length_b   1.000
_cell.length_c   1.000
_cell.angle_alpha   90.00
_cell.angle_beta   90.00
_cell.angle_gamma   90.00
#
_symmetry.space_group_name_H-M   'P 1'
#
loop_
_entity.id
_entity.type
_entity.pdbx_description
1 polymer ?
#
loop_
_entity_poly.entity_id
_entity_poly.type
_entity_poly.pdbx_seq_one_letter_code
_entity_poly.pdbx_strand_id
1 'polypeptide(L)'
;MSNNFGKTWWGEQWLHALSNIDYENRLARGSSYAKKGSVIKIDIKENRISAKVAGSRPTPYKVDIILPPFFDPQLSEFIQKLAKRPTVISKLLNRELDPEVLAIAEEMGLKVFPKQWTDFKMQCSCPDWAVPCKHLAAVVYKMSAEIDNNPFLVFDLHNVNLVAELNKLGIFVNQKNTEIPKITDLYFDDKKKKATNYDNEHAYKKLSFSKLSPIHEPLTALLSDFPAFYHGTGNFKEKYSVKIKKIVKNAQKVVQGKISLENLFLKASLQEQNINHHARNQITINEAYKSKVFVNDTQFSFLDFLRQISQINSSKTFDYQPSTASLHTVLHFSVHLLANGAIVPQIVQLQNKEFAIRWLPAMLSKDVRFLVEKLQDMLPPDVFQWEDKAKLKEINKGLALNLLSLFLTEIIAILEEYPSDDLFVNLFFSKRNYAFKQPGEEGLSGGVMAWLQKYYITQGNYKPQIVVQELTNDDFMLSLNIKDNKDGIFSLKDILTKNKFDKNRYEILQSLMQLSSFIEGLDNYINTEGKKEIVMDNGTFTPFLMQMIPAIQLLDIDILLPKSLQEILKPKPSIKIKKKPEGKTFLKLAQLFDFDWQIAIGDNLMDEAEFKKLLKKSDGLIKYKSRYIYVNQQELEKIYKHFSSTKELSAFEILRAALSGEYLGTQIGLTDEVRDMIAELTNFKEVELPKAINAQLRPYQHRGYSWMYR
;
A
#
# COMPACT_ATOMS: atom_id res chain seq x y z
N MET A 1 29.22 -3.12 -13.18
CA MET A 1 29.52 -2.04 -12.19
C MET A 1 28.56 -2.20 -11.02
N SER A 2 29.01 -2.15 -9.77
CA SER A 2 28.09 -2.27 -8.62
C SER A 2 27.36 -0.94 -8.35
N ASN A 3 26.06 -0.92 -8.70
CA ASN A 3 25.03 0.16 -8.70
C ASN A 3 24.72 0.78 -7.32
N ASN A 4 25.66 1.52 -6.71
CA ASN A 4 25.38 2.27 -5.47
C ASN A 4 25.17 3.78 -5.66
N PHE A 5 25.42 4.32 -6.84
CA PHE A 5 25.36 5.75 -7.15
C PHE A 5 24.70 5.96 -8.51
N GLY A 6 23.93 7.03 -8.69
CA GLY A 6 23.25 7.31 -9.95
C GLY A 6 22.12 6.30 -10.20
N LYS A 7 21.27 6.10 -9.18
CA LYS A 7 20.16 5.12 -9.24
C LYS A 7 18.98 5.61 -10.06
N THR A 8 18.91 6.91 -10.24
CA THR A 8 17.91 7.60 -11.04
C THR A 8 18.56 8.12 -12.31
N TRP A 9 17.77 8.33 -13.35
CA TRP A 9 18.31 8.85 -14.61
C TRP A 9 19.00 10.21 -14.41
N TRP A 10 18.52 11.04 -13.49
CA TRP A 10 19.11 12.35 -13.19
C TRP A 10 20.38 12.26 -12.35
N GLY A 11 20.46 11.31 -11.40
CA GLY A 11 21.71 10.99 -10.73
C GLY A 11 22.75 10.42 -11.68
N GLU A 12 22.33 9.64 -12.68
CA GLU A 12 23.19 9.15 -13.76
C GLU A 12 23.68 10.31 -14.66
N GLN A 13 22.81 11.25 -15.02
CA GLN A 13 23.22 12.47 -15.74
C GLN A 13 24.24 13.31 -14.96
N TRP A 14 24.09 13.42 -13.63
CA TRP A 14 25.10 14.07 -12.81
C TRP A 14 26.47 13.35 -12.89
N LEU A 15 26.47 12.02 -12.89
CA LEU A 15 27.69 11.23 -13.02
C LEU A 15 28.27 11.26 -14.43
N HIS A 16 27.46 11.49 -15.47
CA HIS A 16 27.94 11.67 -16.84
C HIS A 16 28.89 12.86 -16.99
N ALA A 17 28.87 13.82 -16.06
CA ALA A 17 29.87 14.88 -16.04
C ALA A 17 31.30 14.35 -15.84
N LEU A 18 31.46 13.13 -15.32
CA LEU A 18 32.74 12.44 -15.21
C LEU A 18 33.08 11.57 -16.45
N SER A 19 32.19 11.50 -17.44
CA SER A 19 32.45 10.78 -18.69
C SER A 19 33.53 11.47 -19.52
N ASN A 20 34.20 10.71 -20.40
CA ASN A 20 35.23 11.20 -21.33
C ASN A 20 36.49 11.78 -20.64
N ILE A 21 36.90 11.20 -19.51
CA ILE A 21 38.19 11.48 -18.87
C ILE A 21 39.17 10.37 -19.27
N ASP A 22 40.32 10.74 -19.86
CA ASP A 22 41.39 9.81 -20.32
C ASP A 22 42.04 8.95 -19.20
N TYR A 23 41.54 9.04 -17.96
CA TYR A 23 42.12 8.45 -16.76
C TYR A 23 41.10 7.58 -16.00
N GLU A 24 40.50 6.58 -16.64
CA GLU A 24 39.48 5.69 -16.06
C GLU A 24 39.86 5.09 -14.68
N ASN A 25 41.14 4.75 -14.49
CA ASN A 25 41.67 4.24 -13.21
C ASN A 25 41.49 5.22 -12.01
N ARG A 26 41.30 6.52 -12.26
CA ARG A 26 41.03 7.51 -11.21
C ARG A 26 39.57 7.48 -10.75
N LEU A 27 38.64 7.29 -11.69
CA LEU A 27 37.20 7.23 -11.41
C LEU A 27 36.84 5.99 -10.61
N ALA A 28 37.38 4.83 -10.99
CA ALA A 28 37.20 3.58 -10.23
C ALA A 28 37.69 3.72 -8.78
N ARG A 29 38.84 4.38 -8.56
CA ARG A 29 39.36 4.68 -7.23
C ARG A 29 38.50 5.69 -6.47
N GLY A 30 37.99 6.73 -7.14
CA GLY A 30 37.08 7.70 -6.55
C GLY A 30 35.77 7.05 -6.09
N SER A 31 35.17 6.20 -6.91
CA SER A 31 34.00 5.39 -6.54
C SER A 31 34.29 4.49 -5.33
N SER A 32 35.48 3.86 -5.30
CA SER A 32 35.92 3.06 -4.15
C SER A 32 36.04 3.90 -2.87
N TYR A 33 36.61 5.11 -2.95
CA TYR A 33 36.73 6.04 -1.82
C TYR A 33 35.35 6.46 -1.30
N ALA A 34 34.42 6.77 -2.20
CA ALA A 34 33.04 7.09 -1.82
C ALA A 34 32.37 5.90 -1.09
N LYS A 35 32.52 4.67 -1.61
CA LYS A 35 31.95 3.45 -1.00
C LYS A 35 32.54 3.12 0.36
N LYS A 36 33.84 3.35 0.55
CA LYS A 36 34.57 3.06 1.80
C LYS A 36 34.38 4.13 2.89
N GLY A 37 33.52 5.12 2.67
CA GLY A 37 33.31 6.21 3.63
C GLY A 37 34.51 7.15 3.77
N SER A 38 35.38 7.22 2.75
CA SER A 38 36.54 8.12 2.81
C SER A 38 36.17 9.59 2.67
N VAL A 39 34.97 9.91 2.16
CA VAL A 39 34.41 11.27 2.26
C VAL A 39 33.84 11.41 3.67
N ILE A 40 34.48 12.23 4.52
CA ILE A 40 34.17 12.37 5.95
C ILE A 40 33.13 13.47 6.18
N LYS A 41 33.16 14.52 5.35
CA LYS A 41 32.22 15.64 5.46
C LYS A 41 31.92 16.22 4.08
N ILE A 42 30.68 16.61 3.86
CA ILE A 42 30.24 17.50 2.79
C ILE A 42 29.45 18.63 3.44
N ASP A 43 29.69 19.85 2.99
CA ASP A 43 28.91 21.05 3.33
C ASP A 43 28.54 21.73 2.01
N ILE A 44 27.26 21.98 1.81
CA ILE A 44 26.76 22.70 0.64
C ILE A 44 26.34 24.09 1.09
N LYS A 45 26.88 25.11 0.41
CA LYS A 45 26.50 26.51 0.60
C LYS A 45 26.34 27.12 -0.78
N GLU A 46 25.11 27.52 -1.12
CA GLU A 46 24.80 28.08 -2.43
C GLU A 46 25.27 27.11 -3.54
N ASN A 47 26.02 27.60 -4.52
CA ASN A 47 26.59 26.84 -5.62
C ASN A 47 27.94 26.17 -5.32
N ARG A 48 28.37 26.13 -4.05
CA ARG A 48 29.65 25.56 -3.62
C ARG A 48 29.47 24.35 -2.73
N ILE A 49 30.14 23.26 -3.12
CA ILE A 49 30.26 22.01 -2.37
C ILE A 49 31.66 21.95 -1.79
N SER A 50 31.77 22.06 -0.47
CA SER A 50 33.03 21.91 0.26
C SER A 50 33.05 20.56 0.98
N ALA A 51 34.17 19.83 0.91
CA ALA A 51 34.25 18.49 1.47
C ALA A 51 35.61 18.19 2.12
N LYS A 52 35.62 17.20 3.02
CA LYS A 52 36.82 16.62 3.62
C LYS A 52 36.93 15.15 3.22
N VAL A 53 38.04 14.78 2.58
CA VAL A 53 38.25 13.41 2.08
C VAL A 53 39.51 12.80 2.67
N ALA A 54 39.35 11.70 3.41
CA ALA A 54 40.45 10.87 3.90
C ALA A 54 41.28 10.32 2.74
N GLY A 55 42.58 10.20 2.95
CA GLY A 55 43.48 9.56 2.01
C GLY A 55 44.73 9.06 2.73
N SER A 56 45.88 9.15 2.07
CA SER A 56 47.15 8.64 2.62
C SER A 56 47.74 9.47 3.77
N ARG A 57 47.33 10.74 3.93
CA ARG A 57 47.82 11.62 4.99
C ARG A 57 46.89 11.57 6.20
N PRO A 58 47.40 11.80 7.44
CA PRO A 58 46.56 11.81 8.64
C PRO A 58 45.45 12.87 8.60
N THR A 59 45.73 14.03 8.00
CA THR A 59 44.73 15.10 7.83
C THR A 59 43.95 14.91 6.53
N PRO A 60 42.61 14.94 6.57
CA PRO A 60 41.79 14.85 5.36
C PRO A 60 42.07 15.97 4.37
N TYR A 61 42.08 15.64 3.08
CA TYR A 61 42.21 16.61 2.00
C TYR A 61 40.97 17.50 1.93
N LYS A 62 41.18 18.79 1.65
CA LYS A 62 40.10 19.76 1.40
C LYS A 62 39.75 19.71 -0.08
N VAL A 63 38.46 19.56 -0.36
CA VAL A 63 37.88 19.52 -1.70
C VAL A 63 36.87 20.64 -1.82
N ASP A 64 36.91 21.36 -2.94
CA ASP A 64 35.93 22.38 -3.29
C ASP A 64 35.48 22.16 -4.75
N ILE A 65 34.16 22.14 -4.96
CA ILE A 65 33.52 22.02 -6.27
C ILE A 65 32.49 23.15 -6.37
N ILE A 66 32.54 23.94 -7.43
CA ILE A 66 31.63 25.07 -7.66
C ILE A 66 30.98 24.91 -9.03
N LEU A 67 29.66 25.14 -9.08
CA LEU A 67 28.88 25.15 -10.31
C LEU A 67 28.58 26.60 -10.76
N PRO A 68 28.50 26.90 -12.07
CA PRO A 68 28.11 28.22 -12.55
C PRO A 68 26.66 28.55 -12.16
N PRO A 69 26.35 29.69 -11.54
CA PRO A 69 24.97 30.06 -11.23
C PRO A 69 24.15 30.37 -12.50
N PHE A 70 22.82 30.31 -12.40
CA PHE A 70 21.91 30.78 -13.45
C PHE A 70 21.52 32.24 -13.24
N PHE A 71 21.36 32.96 -14.34
CA PHE A 71 21.05 34.39 -14.35
C PHE A 71 19.92 34.70 -15.33
N ASP A 72 19.33 35.87 -15.16
CA ASP A 72 18.41 36.44 -16.13
C ASP A 72 19.13 36.89 -17.41
N PRO A 73 18.44 36.89 -18.58
CA PRO A 73 17.02 36.58 -18.76
C PRO A 73 16.66 35.09 -18.88
N GLN A 74 17.65 34.21 -19.08
CA GLN A 74 17.42 32.79 -19.38
C GLN A 74 16.70 32.07 -18.24
N LEU A 75 17.02 32.41 -16.98
CA LEU A 75 16.34 31.85 -15.82
C LEU A 75 14.84 32.17 -15.85
N SER A 76 14.47 33.44 -16.00
CA SER A 76 13.07 33.86 -16.10
C SER A 76 12.30 33.13 -17.22
N GLU A 77 12.90 32.98 -18.40
CA GLU A 77 12.29 32.25 -19.52
C GLU A 77 12.12 30.75 -19.22
N PHE A 78 13.12 30.12 -18.60
CA PHE A 78 13.04 28.73 -18.15
C PHE A 78 11.89 28.51 -17.16
N ILE A 79 11.78 29.35 -16.13
CA ILE A 79 10.72 29.25 -15.11
C ILE A 79 9.35 29.47 -15.77
N GLN A 80 9.21 30.41 -16.71
CA GLN A 80 7.96 30.64 -17.44
C GLN A 80 7.54 29.47 -18.34
N LYS A 81 8.50 28.77 -18.97
CA LYS A 81 8.19 27.55 -19.73
C LYS A 81 7.82 26.39 -18.82
N LEU A 82 8.55 26.20 -17.72
CA LEU A 82 8.25 25.16 -16.73
C LEU A 82 6.86 25.36 -16.10
N ALA A 83 6.48 26.61 -15.84
CA ALA A 83 5.16 27.00 -15.34
C ALA A 83 3.99 26.56 -16.23
N LYS A 84 4.24 26.31 -17.53
CA LYS A 84 3.26 25.80 -18.49
C LYS A 84 3.18 24.27 -18.53
N ARG A 85 3.93 23.55 -17.69
CA ARG A 85 4.00 22.09 -17.63
C ARG A 85 3.59 21.56 -16.24
N PRO A 86 2.28 21.44 -15.97
CA PRO A 86 1.81 21.05 -14.65
C PRO A 86 2.23 19.64 -14.20
N THR A 87 2.35 18.67 -15.12
CA THR A 87 2.81 17.31 -14.78
C THR A 87 4.26 17.32 -14.31
N VAL A 88 5.12 18.06 -15.01
CA VAL A 88 6.55 18.16 -14.74
C VAL A 88 6.78 18.73 -13.34
N ILE A 89 6.10 19.84 -13.02
CA ILE A 89 6.17 20.44 -11.68
C ILE A 89 5.68 19.43 -10.64
N SER A 90 4.51 18.80 -10.87
CA SER A 90 3.91 17.89 -9.89
C SER A 90 4.77 16.63 -9.63
N LYS A 91 5.45 16.08 -10.64
CA LYS A 91 6.46 15.00 -10.47
C LYS A 91 7.64 15.49 -9.65
N LEU A 92 8.15 16.69 -9.94
CA LEU A 92 9.26 17.27 -9.20
C LEU A 92 8.91 17.46 -7.71
N LEU A 93 7.68 17.88 -7.40
CA LEU A 93 7.17 17.95 -6.03
C LEU A 93 7.12 16.57 -5.33
N ASN A 94 7.00 15.50 -6.09
CA ASN A 94 7.09 14.11 -5.62
C ASN A 94 8.54 13.58 -5.60
N ARG A 95 9.55 14.47 -5.70
CA ARG A 95 10.99 14.17 -5.77
C ARG A 95 11.39 13.34 -6.99
N GLU A 96 10.66 13.47 -8.09
CA GLU A 96 10.93 12.82 -9.37
C GLU A 96 11.27 13.88 -10.43
N LEU A 97 12.46 13.81 -11.03
CA LEU A 97 12.82 14.72 -12.12
C LEU A 97 12.29 14.16 -13.45
N ASP A 98 11.43 14.91 -14.14
CA ASP A 98 11.00 14.56 -15.50
C ASP A 98 12.07 14.99 -16.51
N PRO A 99 12.47 14.14 -17.49
CA PRO A 99 13.44 14.51 -18.52
C PRO A 99 13.09 15.78 -19.30
N GLU A 100 11.80 16.12 -19.41
CA GLU A 100 11.37 17.35 -20.07
C GLU A 100 11.95 18.62 -19.42
N VAL A 101 12.24 18.59 -18.10
CA VAL A 101 12.89 19.72 -17.41
C VAL A 101 14.22 20.08 -18.07
N LEU A 102 15.00 19.06 -18.46
CA LEU A 102 16.28 19.29 -19.13
C LEU A 102 16.09 19.79 -20.56
N ALA A 103 15.16 19.21 -21.31
CA ALA A 103 14.87 19.68 -22.66
C ALA A 103 14.52 21.18 -22.65
N ILE A 104 13.67 21.61 -21.72
CA ILE A 104 13.29 23.02 -21.54
C ILE A 104 14.49 23.87 -21.12
N ALA A 105 15.35 23.39 -20.22
CA ALA A 105 16.54 24.14 -19.79
C ALA A 105 17.56 24.30 -20.93
N GLU A 106 17.81 23.23 -21.68
CA GLU A 106 18.80 23.21 -22.77
C GLU A 106 18.41 24.10 -23.94
N GLU A 107 17.11 24.18 -24.28
CA GLU A 107 16.61 25.13 -25.27
C GLU A 107 16.92 26.61 -24.90
N MET A 108 17.12 26.93 -23.61
CA MET A 108 17.48 28.28 -23.12
C MET A 108 18.99 28.42 -22.89
N GLY A 109 19.77 27.39 -23.22
CA GLY A 109 21.22 27.33 -22.96
C GLY A 109 21.59 27.10 -21.50
N LEU A 110 20.64 26.73 -20.62
CA LEU A 110 20.91 26.43 -19.22
C LEU A 110 21.39 24.97 -19.07
N LYS A 111 22.58 24.81 -18.51
CA LYS A 111 23.16 23.49 -18.20
C LYS A 111 22.80 23.09 -16.77
N VAL A 112 21.63 22.45 -16.59
CA VAL A 112 21.20 21.94 -15.28
C VAL A 112 22.14 20.85 -14.76
N PHE A 113 22.54 19.92 -15.63
CA PHE A 113 23.61 18.99 -15.31
C PHE A 113 24.89 19.42 -16.03
N PRO A 114 26.04 19.38 -15.35
CA PRO A 114 27.34 19.50 -16.00
C PRO A 114 27.52 18.41 -17.07
N LYS A 115 27.97 18.77 -18.28
CA LYS A 115 28.14 17.81 -19.39
C LYS A 115 29.53 17.18 -19.42
N GLN A 116 30.49 17.87 -18.80
CA GLN A 116 31.89 17.48 -18.75
C GLN A 116 32.51 18.00 -17.45
N TRP A 117 33.62 17.41 -17.02
CA TRP A 117 34.21 17.73 -15.73
C TRP A 117 34.72 19.18 -15.62
N THR A 118 35.02 19.82 -16.76
CA THR A 118 35.43 21.24 -16.85
C THR A 118 34.27 22.22 -16.66
N ASP A 119 33.02 21.76 -16.73
CA ASP A 119 31.86 22.59 -16.36
C ASP A 119 31.83 22.83 -14.83
N PHE A 120 32.56 22.03 -14.05
CA PHE A 120 32.83 22.31 -12.64
C PHE A 120 34.11 23.12 -12.46
N LYS A 121 34.09 24.08 -11.55
CA LYS A 121 35.32 24.63 -10.97
C LYS A 121 35.72 23.78 -9.77
N MET A 122 36.75 22.96 -9.95
CA MET A 122 37.21 21.98 -8.96
C MET A 122 38.59 22.32 -8.39
N GLN A 123 38.73 22.20 -7.08
CA GLN A 123 40.01 22.31 -6.39
C GLN A 123 40.14 21.22 -5.33
N CYS A 124 41.34 20.64 -5.21
CA CYS A 124 41.65 19.69 -4.15
C CYS A 124 43.04 19.97 -3.59
N SER A 125 43.20 19.87 -2.27
CA SER A 125 44.50 20.07 -1.61
C SER A 125 45.45 18.87 -1.70
N CYS A 126 45.16 17.88 -2.56
CA CYS A 126 45.98 16.70 -2.75
C CYS A 126 47.12 16.97 -3.74
N PRO A 127 48.25 16.24 -3.66
CA PRO A 127 49.38 16.44 -4.57
C PRO A 127 49.15 15.89 -5.99
N ASP A 128 47.98 15.32 -6.29
CA ASP A 128 47.62 14.89 -7.66
C ASP A 128 47.23 16.12 -8.48
N TRP A 129 48.00 16.39 -9.53
CA TRP A 129 47.82 17.56 -10.41
C TRP A 129 46.60 17.40 -11.33
N ALA A 130 46.09 16.19 -11.52
CA ALA A 130 44.98 15.96 -12.42
C ALA A 130 43.63 16.32 -11.80
N VAL A 131 42.75 16.84 -12.64
CA VAL A 131 41.39 17.22 -12.29
C VAL A 131 40.43 16.47 -13.22
N PRO A 132 39.45 15.72 -12.68
CA PRO A 132 39.25 15.40 -11.28
C PRO A 132 40.24 14.33 -10.76
N CYS A 133 40.80 14.56 -9.57
CA CYS A 133 41.50 13.50 -8.83
C CYS A 133 40.51 12.53 -8.19
N LYS A 134 40.99 11.40 -7.64
CA LYS A 134 40.12 10.42 -6.95
C LYS A 134 39.28 11.01 -5.81
N HIS A 135 39.77 12.04 -5.11
CA HIS A 135 39.05 12.69 -4.02
C HIS A 135 37.89 13.55 -4.53
N LEU A 136 38.11 14.28 -5.64
CA LEU A 136 37.06 15.04 -6.33
C LEU A 136 35.97 14.11 -6.86
N ALA A 137 36.38 13.05 -7.57
CA ALA A 137 35.46 12.03 -8.06
C ALA A 137 34.65 11.39 -6.91
N ALA A 138 35.27 11.11 -5.76
CA ALA A 138 34.56 10.56 -4.60
C ALA A 138 33.45 11.50 -4.08
N VAL A 139 33.68 12.82 -4.07
CA VAL A 139 32.67 13.81 -3.68
C VAL A 139 31.55 13.88 -4.73
N VAL A 140 31.88 13.86 -6.03
CA VAL A 140 30.87 13.83 -7.10
C VAL A 140 29.97 12.59 -7.02
N TYR A 141 30.54 11.41 -6.73
CA TYR A 141 29.76 10.19 -6.46
C TYR A 141 28.86 10.31 -5.22
N LYS A 142 29.35 10.91 -4.13
CA LYS A 142 28.51 11.12 -2.93
C LYS A 142 27.38 12.11 -3.18
N MET A 143 27.63 13.15 -3.96
CA MET A 143 26.62 14.11 -4.37
C MET A 143 25.54 13.50 -5.26
N SER A 144 25.89 12.50 -6.10
CA SER A 144 24.87 11.83 -6.91
C SER A 144 23.84 11.10 -6.05
N ALA A 145 24.22 10.55 -4.89
CA ALA A 145 23.28 9.92 -3.95
C ALA A 145 22.32 10.93 -3.31
N GLU A 146 22.81 12.15 -3.01
CA GLU A 146 21.95 13.25 -2.55
C GLU A 146 20.95 13.66 -3.63
N ILE A 147 21.44 13.84 -4.86
CA ILE A 147 20.65 14.22 -6.03
C ILE A 147 19.62 13.14 -6.40
N ASP A 148 19.99 11.86 -6.33
CA ASP A 148 19.10 10.71 -6.54
C ASP A 148 17.84 10.80 -5.65
N ASN A 149 17.97 11.34 -4.43
CA ASN A 149 16.89 11.42 -3.45
C ASN A 149 16.28 12.82 -3.31
N ASN A 150 16.92 13.84 -3.88
CA ASN A 150 16.46 15.22 -3.90
C ASN A 150 16.86 15.92 -5.20
N PRO A 151 16.08 15.80 -6.29
CA PRO A 151 16.42 16.43 -7.56
C PRO A 151 16.44 17.96 -7.51
N PHE A 152 15.79 18.61 -6.53
CA PHE A 152 15.87 20.06 -6.35
C PHE A 152 17.30 20.55 -6.11
N LEU A 153 18.14 19.71 -5.53
CA LEU A 153 19.52 20.05 -5.19
C LEU A 153 20.33 20.51 -6.41
N VAL A 154 20.02 19.98 -7.61
CA VAL A 154 20.72 20.40 -8.83
C VAL A 154 20.45 21.88 -9.14
N PHE A 155 19.24 22.39 -8.89
CA PHE A 155 18.88 23.80 -9.09
C PHE A 155 19.45 24.68 -7.97
N ASP A 156 19.42 24.20 -6.73
CA ASP A 156 20.01 24.90 -5.59
C ASP A 156 21.51 25.15 -5.82
N LEU A 157 22.22 24.16 -6.41
CA LEU A 157 23.63 24.28 -6.80
C LEU A 157 23.88 25.28 -7.94
N HIS A 158 22.84 25.74 -8.63
CA HIS A 158 22.88 26.85 -9.59
C HIS A 158 22.35 28.17 -8.99
N ASN A 159 22.20 28.25 -7.67
CA ASN A 159 21.59 29.36 -6.92
C ASN A 159 20.11 29.61 -7.25
N VAL A 160 19.38 28.56 -7.62
CA VAL A 160 17.97 28.64 -7.99
C VAL A 160 17.12 27.84 -7.02
N ASN A 161 16.41 28.53 -6.12
CA ASN A 161 15.32 27.91 -5.38
C ASN A 161 14.09 27.81 -6.28
N LEU A 162 13.98 26.69 -7.00
CA LEU A 162 12.98 26.49 -8.04
C LEU A 162 11.54 26.64 -7.52
N VAL A 163 11.26 26.18 -6.29
CA VAL A 163 9.93 26.33 -5.69
C VAL A 163 9.61 27.80 -5.39
N ALA A 164 10.59 28.56 -4.88
CA ALA A 164 10.40 29.99 -4.66
C ALA A 164 10.16 30.75 -5.97
N GLU A 165 10.88 30.42 -7.05
CA GLU A 165 10.66 31.02 -8.36
C GLU A 165 9.29 30.69 -8.95
N LEU A 166 8.82 29.44 -8.82
CA LEU A 166 7.47 29.04 -9.23
C LEU A 166 6.38 29.78 -8.44
N ASN A 167 6.57 29.93 -7.12
CA ASN A 167 5.64 30.68 -6.27
C ASN A 167 5.51 32.16 -6.70
N LYS A 168 6.61 32.79 -7.17
CA LYS A 168 6.56 34.18 -7.69
C LYS A 168 5.67 34.31 -8.93
N LEU A 169 5.53 33.25 -9.73
CA LEU A 169 4.63 33.20 -10.89
C LEU A 169 3.18 32.82 -10.53
N GLY A 170 2.83 32.76 -9.24
CA GLY A 170 1.49 32.37 -8.78
C GLY A 170 1.23 30.87 -8.80
N ILE A 171 2.26 30.05 -9.00
CA ILE A 171 2.19 28.59 -8.84
C ILE A 171 2.42 28.26 -7.37
N PHE A 172 1.34 28.25 -6.59
CA PHE A 172 1.40 27.98 -5.17
C PHE A 172 1.67 26.49 -4.91
N VAL A 173 2.89 26.19 -4.48
CA VAL A 173 3.31 24.84 -4.11
C VAL A 173 3.27 24.71 -2.58
N ASN A 174 2.42 23.82 -2.07
CA ASN A 174 2.38 23.53 -0.64
C ASN A 174 3.40 22.45 -0.26
N GLN A 175 4.55 22.85 0.29
CA GLN A 175 5.62 21.93 0.72
C GLN A 175 5.24 21.07 1.94
N LYS A 176 4.18 21.40 2.69
CA LYS A 176 3.82 20.65 3.92
C LYS A 176 3.57 19.16 3.71
N ASN A 177 3.10 18.76 2.53
CA ASN A 177 2.86 17.35 2.21
C ASN A 177 4.15 16.56 1.85
N THR A 178 5.28 17.26 1.71
CA THR A 178 6.57 16.69 1.28
C THR A 178 7.63 16.67 2.39
N GLU A 179 7.32 17.28 3.55
CA GLU A 179 8.20 17.30 4.71
C GLU A 179 7.97 16.10 5.62
N ILE A 180 9.05 15.63 6.24
CA ILE A 180 8.96 14.56 7.24
C ILE A 180 8.35 15.17 8.52
N PRO A 181 7.23 14.63 9.02
CA PRO A 181 6.58 15.19 10.20
C PRO A 181 7.49 15.04 11.42
N LYS A 182 7.52 16.08 12.27
CA LYS A 182 8.17 16.00 13.58
C LYS A 182 7.31 15.18 14.52
N ILE A 183 7.96 14.39 15.38
CA ILE A 183 7.26 13.51 16.31
C ILE A 183 6.27 14.26 17.21
N THR A 184 6.63 15.45 17.68
CA THR A 184 5.79 16.29 18.56
C THR A 184 4.48 16.72 17.90
N ASP A 185 4.51 17.01 16.61
CA ASP A 185 3.38 17.53 15.84
C ASP A 185 2.29 16.46 15.63
N LEU A 186 2.63 15.20 15.88
CA LEU A 186 1.72 14.04 15.80
C LEU A 186 0.90 13.84 17.08
N TYR A 187 1.35 14.37 18.22
CA TYR A 187 0.69 14.21 19.52
C TYR A 187 -0.05 15.47 19.99
N PHE A 188 0.30 16.63 19.43
CA PHE A 188 -0.26 17.91 19.84
C PHE A 188 -0.83 18.72 18.68
N ASP A 189 -2.02 19.27 18.87
CA ASP A 189 -2.58 20.36 18.08
C ASP A 189 -2.50 21.69 18.86
N ASP A 190 -2.36 22.80 18.13
CA ASP A 190 -2.28 24.15 18.71
C ASP A 190 -3.58 24.56 19.47
N LYS A 191 -4.71 23.92 19.15
CA LYS A 191 -6.00 24.20 19.77
C LYS A 191 -6.18 23.35 21.03
N LYS A 192 -6.23 24.00 22.19
CA LYS A 192 -6.65 23.34 23.45
C LYS A 192 -8.10 22.87 23.32
N LYS A 193 -8.33 21.56 23.28
CA LYS A 193 -9.67 20.98 23.47
C LYS A 193 -10.08 21.15 24.94
N LYS A 194 -11.37 21.41 25.19
CA LYS A 194 -11.94 21.37 26.54
C LYS A 194 -11.89 19.92 27.03
N ALA A 195 -11.55 19.72 28.30
CA ALA A 195 -11.64 18.41 28.95
C ALA A 195 -13.08 17.90 28.83
N THR A 196 -13.25 16.81 28.08
CA THR A 196 -14.54 16.11 27.98
C THR A 196 -14.64 15.13 29.13
N ASN A 197 -15.77 15.12 29.85
CA ASN A 197 -16.02 14.14 30.89
C ASN A 197 -16.09 12.75 30.25
N TYR A 198 -15.16 11.86 30.59
CA TYR A 198 -15.08 10.51 30.03
C TYR A 198 -15.99 9.56 30.82
N ASP A 199 -16.79 8.76 30.11
CA ASP A 199 -17.62 7.72 30.70
C ASP A 199 -16.86 6.39 30.73
N ASN A 200 -16.59 5.87 31.92
CA ASN A 200 -15.85 4.62 32.12
C ASN A 200 -16.50 3.40 31.45
N GLU A 201 -17.83 3.41 31.29
CA GLU A 201 -18.55 2.32 30.60
C GLU A 201 -18.10 2.15 29.14
N HIS A 202 -17.54 3.21 28.54
CA HIS A 202 -17.04 3.14 27.17
C HIS A 202 -15.84 2.20 27.01
N ALA A 203 -15.00 2.03 28.04
CA ALA A 203 -13.85 1.13 27.99
C ALA A 203 -14.22 -0.34 27.73
N TYR A 204 -15.44 -0.73 28.10
CA TYR A 204 -15.93 -2.12 28.03
C TYR A 204 -16.76 -2.41 26.77
N LYS A 205 -16.92 -1.42 25.87
CA LYS A 205 -17.57 -1.65 24.58
C LYS A 205 -16.83 -2.72 23.79
N LYS A 206 -17.55 -3.49 22.96
CA LYS A 206 -16.92 -4.52 22.12
C LYS A 206 -16.62 -3.96 20.73
N LEU A 207 -15.42 -4.25 20.23
CA LEU A 207 -15.04 -3.98 18.85
C LEU A 207 -15.14 -5.27 18.02
N SER A 208 -15.86 -5.23 16.90
CA SER A 208 -15.93 -6.36 15.97
C SER A 208 -14.96 -6.17 14.82
N PHE A 209 -14.10 -7.16 14.61
CA PHE A 209 -13.08 -7.16 13.56
C PHE A 209 -13.49 -7.92 12.29
N SER A 210 -14.73 -8.43 12.22
CA SER A 210 -15.19 -9.32 11.13
C SER A 210 -15.22 -8.66 9.74
N LYS A 211 -15.23 -7.32 9.68
CA LYS A 211 -15.18 -6.56 8.43
C LYS A 211 -13.77 -6.40 7.87
N LEU A 212 -12.72 -6.66 8.67
CA LEU A 212 -11.36 -6.55 8.19
C LEU A 212 -11.05 -7.67 7.20
N SER A 213 -10.44 -7.29 6.08
CA SER A 213 -9.97 -8.21 5.05
C SER A 213 -8.47 -8.06 4.83
N PRO A 214 -7.77 -9.10 4.35
CA PRO A 214 -6.34 -9.01 4.06
C PRO A 214 -6.06 -8.01 2.93
N ILE A 215 -5.24 -6.98 3.20
CA ILE A 215 -4.91 -5.91 2.24
C ILE A 215 -3.40 -5.66 2.05
N HIS A 216 -2.55 -6.52 2.61
CA HIS A 216 -1.08 -6.35 2.52
C HIS A 216 -0.51 -6.43 1.09
N GLU A 217 -1.03 -7.32 0.22
CA GLU A 217 -0.50 -7.44 -1.15
C GLU A 217 -0.83 -6.20 -1.98
N PRO A 218 -2.07 -5.70 -2.01
CA PRO A 218 -2.36 -4.45 -2.68
C PRO A 218 -1.58 -3.24 -2.12
N LEU A 219 -1.43 -3.14 -0.79
CA LEU A 219 -0.60 -2.07 -0.18
C LEU A 219 0.85 -2.14 -0.65
N THR A 220 1.39 -3.35 -0.76
CA THR A 220 2.75 -3.55 -1.24
C THR A 220 2.87 -3.18 -2.73
N ALA A 221 1.85 -3.47 -3.54
CA ALA A 221 1.83 -3.17 -4.97
C ALA A 221 1.97 -1.67 -5.27
N LEU A 222 1.53 -0.79 -4.36
CA LEU A 222 1.67 0.67 -4.50
C LEU A 222 3.14 1.13 -4.53
N LEU A 223 4.05 0.41 -3.88
CA LEU A 223 5.44 0.80 -3.72
C LEU A 223 6.28 0.50 -4.97
N SER A 224 7.29 1.32 -5.23
CA SER A 224 8.26 1.06 -6.30
C SER A 224 9.33 0.07 -5.85
N ASP A 225 9.85 -0.71 -6.81
CA ASP A 225 10.74 -1.84 -6.59
C ASP A 225 12.16 -1.41 -6.16
N PHE A 226 12.73 -0.42 -6.84
CA PHE A 226 14.09 0.07 -6.64
C PHE A 226 14.09 1.53 -6.18
N PRO A 227 13.71 1.83 -4.93
CA PRO A 227 13.70 3.20 -4.46
C PRO A 227 15.11 3.78 -4.37
N ALA A 228 15.24 5.07 -4.71
CA ALA A 228 16.52 5.79 -4.78
C ALA A 228 17.30 5.76 -3.45
N PHE A 229 16.61 5.77 -2.30
CA PHE A 229 17.26 5.80 -0.99
C PHE A 229 17.99 4.50 -0.64
N TYR A 230 17.59 3.39 -1.27
CA TYR A 230 18.05 2.08 -0.86
C TYR A 230 19.36 1.74 -1.55
N HIS A 231 20.48 1.80 -0.83
CA HIS A 231 21.83 1.50 -1.35
C HIS A 231 22.30 0.05 -1.09
N GLY A 232 21.44 -0.80 -0.52
CA GLY A 232 21.73 -2.21 -0.33
C GLY A 232 21.64 -3.02 -1.63
N THR A 233 21.90 -4.32 -1.52
CA THR A 233 21.80 -5.25 -2.65
C THR A 233 20.35 -5.69 -2.89
N GLY A 234 19.96 -5.82 -4.16
CA GLY A 234 18.66 -6.35 -4.58
C GLY A 234 17.51 -5.34 -4.54
N ASN A 235 16.28 -5.86 -4.54
CA ASN A 235 15.02 -5.11 -4.55
C ASN A 235 14.54 -4.87 -3.11
N PHE A 236 14.40 -3.60 -2.70
CA PHE A 236 13.99 -3.29 -1.32
C PHE A 236 12.52 -3.60 -1.07
N LYS A 237 11.64 -3.33 -2.05
CA LYS A 237 10.22 -3.68 -1.94
C LYS A 237 10.06 -5.18 -1.73
N GLU A 238 10.83 -6.02 -2.40
CA GLU A 238 10.80 -7.47 -2.19
C GLU A 238 11.20 -7.85 -0.75
N LYS A 239 12.32 -7.30 -0.25
CA LYS A 239 12.75 -7.50 1.16
C LYS A 239 11.65 -7.06 2.15
N TYR A 240 11.08 -5.88 1.93
CA TYR A 240 9.96 -5.35 2.71
C TYR A 240 8.74 -6.28 2.66
N SER A 241 8.37 -6.76 1.46
CA SER A 241 7.24 -7.66 1.22
C SER A 241 7.38 -8.97 1.98
N VAL A 242 8.57 -9.57 1.95
CA VAL A 242 8.87 -10.82 2.66
C VAL A 242 8.69 -10.63 4.17
N LYS A 243 9.18 -9.52 4.73
CA LYS A 243 9.01 -9.18 6.16
C LYS A 243 7.55 -9.00 6.53
N ILE A 244 6.79 -8.22 5.75
CA ILE A 244 5.34 -8.04 5.95
C ILE A 244 4.61 -9.39 5.89
N LYS A 245 4.88 -10.23 4.89
CA LYS A 245 4.25 -11.56 4.76
C LYS A 245 4.53 -12.44 5.99
N LYS A 246 5.75 -12.41 6.54
CA LYS A 246 6.09 -13.14 7.78
C LYS A 246 5.28 -12.63 8.97
N ILE A 247 5.19 -11.31 9.15
CA ILE A 247 4.42 -10.66 10.22
C ILE A 247 2.94 -11.02 10.12
N VAL A 248 2.35 -10.86 8.94
CA VAL A 248 0.94 -11.19 8.65
C VAL A 248 0.66 -12.66 8.98
N LYS A 249 1.49 -13.58 8.48
CA LYS A 249 1.32 -15.02 8.72
C LYS A 249 1.39 -15.37 10.22
N ASN A 250 2.27 -14.73 10.98
CA ASN A 250 2.37 -14.96 12.42
C ASN A 250 1.12 -14.45 13.17
N ALA A 251 0.65 -13.25 12.85
CA ALA A 251 -0.58 -12.71 13.45
C ALA A 251 -1.84 -13.50 13.03
N GLN A 252 -1.90 -13.99 11.78
CA GLN A 252 -3.00 -14.86 11.32
C GLN A 252 -3.10 -16.16 12.12
N LYS A 253 -1.98 -16.77 12.50
CA LYS A 253 -2.00 -17.97 13.36
C LYS A 253 -2.69 -17.69 14.70
N VAL A 254 -2.50 -16.49 15.27
CA VAL A 254 -3.17 -16.08 16.52
C VAL A 254 -4.67 -15.92 16.30
N VAL A 255 -5.07 -15.13 15.30
CA VAL A 255 -6.49 -14.86 15.02
C VAL A 255 -7.25 -16.13 14.63
N GLN A 256 -6.59 -17.10 13.99
CA GLN A 256 -7.16 -18.41 13.65
C GLN A 256 -7.16 -19.41 14.83
N GLY A 257 -6.67 -19.02 16.01
CA GLY A 257 -6.60 -19.90 17.19
C GLY A 257 -5.56 -21.01 17.09
N LYS A 258 -4.65 -20.97 16.11
CA LYS A 258 -3.57 -21.97 15.95
C LYS A 258 -2.48 -21.83 17.00
N ILE A 259 -2.27 -20.61 17.49
CA ILE A 259 -1.41 -20.29 18.64
C ILE A 259 -2.15 -19.30 19.54
N SER A 260 -1.90 -19.34 20.85
CA SER A 260 -2.40 -18.32 21.77
C SER A 260 -1.75 -16.97 21.51
N LEU A 261 -2.39 -15.86 21.91
CA LEU A 261 -1.85 -14.52 21.73
C LEU A 261 -0.57 -14.30 22.55
N GLU A 262 -0.51 -14.84 23.76
CA GLU A 262 0.69 -14.82 24.61
C GLU A 262 1.92 -15.44 23.94
N ASN A 263 1.71 -16.38 23.01
CA ASN A 263 2.81 -17.05 22.33
C ASN A 263 3.59 -16.11 21.39
N LEU A 264 3.00 -14.96 20.99
CA LEU A 264 3.75 -13.92 20.28
C LEU A 264 4.82 -13.25 21.16
N PHE A 265 4.68 -13.33 22.49
CA PHE A 265 5.47 -12.58 23.46
C PHE A 265 6.31 -13.48 24.38
N LEU A 266 6.57 -14.75 24.01
CA LEU A 266 7.27 -15.73 24.86
C LEU A 266 8.67 -15.30 25.32
N LYS A 267 9.31 -14.36 24.60
CA LYS A 267 10.62 -13.80 24.95
C LYS A 267 10.59 -12.92 26.22
N ALA A 268 9.41 -12.51 26.68
CA ALA A 268 9.21 -11.77 27.92
C ALA A 268 9.76 -12.55 29.12
N SER A 269 10.53 -11.88 29.99
CA SER A 269 10.86 -12.44 31.31
C SER A 269 9.63 -12.31 32.21
N LEU A 270 9.10 -13.41 32.73
CA LEU A 270 8.03 -13.34 33.72
C LEU A 270 8.57 -12.74 35.03
N GLN A 271 8.64 -11.40 35.12
CA GLN A 271 8.73 -10.73 36.41
C GLN A 271 7.39 -10.92 37.15
N GLU A 272 7.44 -11.24 38.44
CA GLU A 272 6.33 -11.77 39.25
C GLU A 272 5.13 -10.83 39.52
N GLN A 273 5.04 -9.67 38.88
CA GLN A 273 3.91 -8.76 39.14
C GLN A 273 2.77 -8.99 38.15
N ASN A 274 1.65 -9.53 38.65
CA ASN A 274 0.45 -9.80 37.87
C ASN A 274 -0.45 -8.55 37.75
N ILE A 275 -0.76 -8.12 36.52
CA ILE A 275 -1.90 -7.22 36.25
C ILE A 275 -3.16 -7.88 36.81
N ASN A 276 -3.70 -7.32 37.89
CA ASN A 276 -4.90 -7.81 38.57
C ASN A 276 -6.12 -6.92 38.25
N HIS A 277 -7.28 -7.30 38.77
CA HIS A 277 -8.57 -6.62 38.58
C HIS A 277 -8.57 -5.13 38.96
N HIS A 278 -7.68 -4.71 39.88
CA HIS A 278 -7.56 -3.33 40.37
C HIS A 278 -6.39 -2.55 39.74
N ALA A 279 -5.58 -3.18 38.91
CA ALA A 279 -4.41 -2.55 38.31
C ALA A 279 -4.82 -1.39 37.39
N ARG A 280 -4.25 -0.21 37.64
CA ARG A 280 -4.36 0.95 36.75
C ARG A 280 -3.15 0.98 35.84
N ASN A 281 -3.39 0.96 34.53
CA ASN A 281 -2.32 0.86 33.54
C ASN A 281 -2.18 2.18 32.81
N GLN A 282 -0.95 2.66 32.70
CA GLN A 282 -0.62 3.89 32.02
C GLN A 282 0.58 3.68 31.11
N ILE A 283 0.52 4.27 29.91
CA ILE A 283 1.62 4.25 28.96
C ILE A 283 2.07 5.69 28.74
N THR A 284 3.38 5.91 28.72
CA THR A 284 3.96 7.21 28.37
C THR A 284 4.87 7.11 27.17
N ILE A 285 5.03 8.21 26.44
CA ILE A 285 6.00 8.34 25.34
C ILE A 285 6.69 9.71 25.39
N ASN A 286 7.92 9.81 24.89
CA ASN A 286 8.71 11.04 24.92
C ASN A 286 9.26 11.47 23.54
N GLU A 287 9.99 12.59 23.54
CA GLU A 287 10.63 13.20 22.36
C GLU A 287 11.62 12.29 21.61
N ALA A 288 12.17 11.28 22.29
CA ALA A 288 13.06 10.29 21.70
C ALA A 288 12.32 9.06 21.15
N TYR A 289 10.98 9.11 21.10
CA TYR A 289 10.10 8.01 20.69
C TYR A 289 10.31 6.73 21.52
N LYS A 290 10.63 6.91 22.81
CA LYS A 290 10.72 5.83 23.79
C LYS A 290 9.46 5.79 24.63
N SER A 291 8.91 4.59 24.77
CA SER A 291 7.73 4.31 25.59
C SER A 291 8.13 3.78 26.96
N LYS A 292 7.29 4.04 27.96
CA LYS A 292 7.31 3.36 29.26
C LYS A 292 5.91 2.89 29.57
N VAL A 293 5.81 1.77 30.28
CA VAL A 293 4.54 1.27 30.81
C VAL A 293 4.60 1.35 32.32
N PHE A 294 3.51 1.77 32.93
CA PHE A 294 3.33 1.81 34.37
C PHE A 294 2.11 0.98 34.73
N VAL A 295 2.27 0.07 35.69
CA VAL A 295 1.19 -0.68 36.31
C VAL A 295 1.11 -0.19 37.75
N ASN A 296 0.05 0.53 38.07
CA ASN A 296 -0.04 1.41 39.23
C ASN A 296 1.14 2.41 39.23
N ASP A 297 1.99 2.36 40.25
CA ASP A 297 3.15 3.27 40.37
C ASP A 297 4.48 2.60 39.96
N THR A 298 4.45 1.36 39.47
CA THR A 298 5.66 0.60 39.11
C THR A 298 5.87 0.60 37.60
N GLN A 299 7.10 0.89 37.16
CA GLN A 299 7.48 0.84 35.74
C GLN A 299 7.70 -0.60 35.28
N PHE A 300 7.19 -0.94 34.09
CA PHE A 300 7.28 -2.26 33.45
C PHE A 300 7.93 -2.21 32.08
N SER A 301 8.47 -3.35 31.66
CA SER A 301 8.81 -3.63 30.27
C SER A 301 7.54 -3.69 29.43
N PHE A 302 7.56 -3.03 28.26
CA PHE A 302 6.44 -3.05 27.32
C PHE A 302 6.14 -4.49 26.85
N LEU A 303 7.17 -5.30 26.63
CA LEU A 303 7.04 -6.71 26.22
C LEU A 303 6.35 -7.56 27.30
N ASP A 304 6.75 -7.40 28.56
CA ASP A 304 6.17 -8.15 29.68
C ASP A 304 4.71 -7.72 29.90
N PHE A 305 4.41 -6.43 29.75
CA PHE A 305 3.05 -5.89 29.78
C PHE A 305 2.15 -6.50 28.69
N LEU A 306 2.61 -6.53 27.43
CA LEU A 306 1.87 -7.15 26.33
C LEU A 306 1.56 -8.62 26.59
N ARG A 307 2.53 -9.36 27.13
CA ARG A 307 2.33 -10.76 27.51
C ARG A 307 1.26 -10.91 28.57
N GLN A 308 1.28 -10.11 29.64
CA GLN A 308 0.28 -10.22 30.69
C GLN A 308 -1.13 -9.81 30.23
N ILE A 309 -1.26 -8.70 29.51
CA ILE A 309 -2.55 -8.29 28.93
C ILE A 309 -3.10 -9.36 27.99
N SER A 310 -2.24 -10.03 27.21
CA SER A 310 -2.68 -11.09 26.28
C SER A 310 -3.27 -12.33 26.95
N GLN A 311 -3.04 -12.53 28.25
CA GLN A 311 -3.57 -13.66 29.02
C GLN A 311 -4.99 -13.39 29.55
N ILE A 312 -5.43 -12.14 29.54
CA ILE A 312 -6.78 -11.77 29.97
C ILE A 312 -7.78 -12.30 28.94
N ASN A 313 -8.71 -13.13 29.38
CA ASN A 313 -9.80 -13.61 28.53
C ASN A 313 -10.74 -12.45 28.18
N SER A 314 -11.08 -12.29 26.89
CA SER A 314 -11.97 -11.23 26.40
C SER A 314 -13.33 -11.18 27.12
N SER A 315 -13.83 -12.31 27.63
CA SER A 315 -15.09 -12.37 28.39
C SER A 315 -15.01 -11.78 29.80
N LYS A 316 -13.80 -11.66 30.38
CA LYS A 316 -13.55 -11.19 31.74
C LYS A 316 -13.08 -9.74 31.81
N THR A 317 -13.08 -9.01 30.70
CA THR A 317 -12.60 -7.62 30.64
C THR A 317 -13.40 -6.67 31.55
N PHE A 318 -14.67 -6.96 31.80
CA PHE A 318 -15.53 -6.24 32.75
C PHE A 318 -15.04 -6.34 34.21
N ASP A 319 -14.24 -7.35 34.54
CA ASP A 319 -13.70 -7.53 35.90
C ASP A 319 -12.47 -6.66 36.18
N TYR A 320 -11.98 -5.88 35.20
CA TYR A 320 -10.76 -5.09 35.30
C TYR A 320 -11.05 -3.58 35.23
N GLN A 321 -10.11 -2.76 35.70
CA GLN A 321 -10.16 -1.30 35.54
C GLN A 321 -10.30 -0.88 34.06
N PRO A 322 -10.96 0.27 33.77
CA PRO A 322 -11.15 0.77 32.40
C PRO A 322 -9.86 0.83 31.58
N SER A 323 -8.74 1.28 32.18
CA SER A 323 -7.42 1.32 31.52
C SER A 323 -6.98 -0.04 30.99
N THR A 324 -7.25 -1.10 31.74
CA THR A 324 -6.85 -2.47 31.40
C THR A 324 -7.73 -3.04 30.30
N ALA A 325 -9.05 -2.86 30.42
CA ALA A 325 -10.01 -3.29 29.41
C ALA A 325 -9.78 -2.57 28.07
N SER A 326 -9.49 -1.27 28.10
CA SER A 326 -9.21 -0.51 26.89
C SER A 326 -7.89 -0.92 26.24
N LEU A 327 -6.80 -1.11 27.02
CA LEU A 327 -5.51 -1.57 26.49
C LEU A 327 -5.54 -3.02 25.97
N HIS A 328 -6.37 -3.87 26.57
CA HIS A 328 -6.68 -5.20 26.03
C HIS A 328 -7.31 -5.12 24.64
N THR A 329 -8.29 -4.23 24.48
CA THR A 329 -8.91 -3.96 23.17
C THR A 329 -7.90 -3.43 22.16
N VAL A 330 -7.00 -2.51 22.56
CA VAL A 330 -5.91 -1.99 21.71
C VAL A 330 -5.02 -3.13 21.23
N LEU A 331 -4.57 -4.01 22.13
CA LEU A 331 -3.71 -5.16 21.77
C LEU A 331 -4.39 -6.07 20.76
N HIS A 332 -5.65 -6.46 21.02
CA HIS A 332 -6.41 -7.30 20.10
C HIS A 332 -6.57 -6.61 18.74
N PHE A 333 -6.91 -5.33 18.73
CA PHE A 333 -7.05 -4.60 17.47
C PHE A 333 -5.72 -4.52 16.71
N SER A 334 -4.60 -4.25 17.37
CA SER A 334 -3.26 -4.29 16.75
C SER A 334 -2.98 -5.65 16.10
N VAL A 335 -3.30 -6.76 16.76
CA VAL A 335 -3.09 -8.11 16.21
C VAL A 335 -4.00 -8.38 15.01
N HIS A 336 -5.26 -7.94 15.05
CA HIS A 336 -6.17 -8.07 13.92
C HIS A 336 -5.75 -7.19 12.73
N LEU A 337 -5.20 -5.99 12.97
CA LEU A 337 -4.60 -5.16 11.91
C LEU A 337 -3.40 -5.88 11.29
N LEU A 338 -2.51 -6.47 12.10
CA LEU A 338 -1.36 -7.24 11.62
C LEU A 338 -1.78 -8.49 10.84
N ALA A 339 -2.79 -9.23 11.30
CA ALA A 339 -3.28 -10.45 10.64
C ALA A 339 -3.91 -10.19 9.27
N ASN A 340 -4.48 -8.99 9.09
CA ASN A 340 -4.98 -8.53 7.80
C ASN A 340 -3.92 -7.73 7.02
N GLY A 341 -2.76 -7.49 7.63
CA GLY A 341 -1.71 -6.60 7.12
C GLY A 341 -2.24 -5.23 6.74
N ALA A 342 -3.24 -4.75 7.47
CA ALA A 342 -3.85 -3.44 7.35
C ALA A 342 -3.02 -2.38 8.10
N ILE A 343 -1.73 -2.33 7.78
CA ILE A 343 -0.73 -1.47 8.43
C ILE A 343 0.17 -0.81 7.40
N VAL A 344 0.61 0.41 7.69
CA VAL A 344 1.51 1.20 6.83
C VAL A 344 2.59 1.87 7.68
N PRO A 345 3.83 1.99 7.19
CA PRO A 345 4.91 2.68 7.91
C PRO A 345 4.88 4.19 7.62
N GLN A 346 5.34 4.98 8.58
CA GLN A 346 5.54 6.43 8.49
C GLN A 346 6.94 6.78 9.02
N ILE A 347 7.72 7.54 8.25
CA ILE A 347 8.95 8.15 8.74
C ILE A 347 8.65 9.42 9.51
N VAL A 348 9.32 9.61 10.64
CA VAL A 348 9.18 10.77 11.52
C VAL A 348 10.54 11.30 11.92
N GLN A 349 10.63 12.62 12.10
CA GLN A 349 11.82 13.26 12.64
C GLN A 349 11.69 13.44 14.16
N LEU A 350 12.72 13.01 14.89
CA LEU A 350 12.85 13.15 16.33
C LEU A 350 13.50 14.49 16.68
N GLN A 351 13.38 14.91 17.94
CA GLN A 351 13.86 16.22 18.40
C GLN A 351 15.40 16.35 18.33
N ASN A 352 16.12 15.23 18.43
CA ASN A 352 17.57 15.15 18.23
C ASN A 352 18.00 15.13 16.74
N LYS A 353 17.05 15.35 15.82
CA LYS A 353 17.20 15.28 14.35
C LYS A 353 17.48 13.88 13.79
N GLU A 354 17.35 12.83 14.60
CA GLU A 354 17.31 11.47 14.07
C GLU A 354 15.94 11.15 13.49
N PHE A 355 15.86 10.08 12.73
CA PHE A 355 14.66 9.61 12.08
C PHE A 355 14.31 8.21 12.57
N ALA A 356 13.02 7.95 12.69
CA ALA A 356 12.48 6.65 13.08
C ALA A 356 11.31 6.27 12.16
N ILE A 357 11.01 4.97 12.10
CA ILE A 357 9.78 4.47 11.49
C ILE A 357 8.79 4.13 12.60
N ARG A 358 7.57 4.63 12.44
CA ARG A 358 6.41 4.17 13.19
C ARG A 358 5.42 3.47 12.28
N TRP A 359 4.74 2.46 12.80
CA TRP A 359 3.72 1.73 12.06
C TRP A 359 2.34 2.25 12.43
N LEU A 360 1.46 2.38 11.45
CA LEU A 360 0.10 2.91 11.61
C LEU A 360 -0.92 1.89 11.12
N PRO A 361 -2.15 1.92 11.66
CA PRO A 361 -3.30 1.37 10.96
C PRO A 361 -3.41 1.96 9.55
N ALA A 362 -3.74 1.15 8.55
CA ALA A 362 -3.93 1.60 7.17
C ALA A 362 -5.22 2.44 7.03
N MET A 363 -5.16 3.72 7.38
CA MET A 363 -6.31 4.66 7.41
C MET A 363 -6.93 4.92 6.02
N LEU A 364 -6.33 4.45 4.94
CA LEU A 364 -6.95 4.39 3.62
C LEU A 364 -8.17 3.45 3.59
N SER A 365 -8.18 2.39 4.40
CA SER A 365 -9.35 1.51 4.52
C SER A 365 -10.48 2.19 5.32
N LYS A 366 -11.70 2.18 4.75
CA LYS A 366 -12.93 2.67 5.41
C LYS A 366 -13.20 1.90 6.72
N ASP A 367 -13.06 0.58 6.70
CA ASP A 367 -13.30 -0.26 7.87
C ASP A 367 -12.26 -0.01 8.98
N VAL A 368 -10.98 0.15 8.62
CA VAL A 368 -9.93 0.49 9.59
C VAL A 368 -10.20 1.83 10.25
N ARG A 369 -10.53 2.88 9.46
CA ARG A 369 -10.87 4.21 9.99
C ARG A 369 -12.03 4.14 10.98
N PHE A 370 -13.11 3.48 10.58
CA PHE A 370 -14.30 3.32 11.43
C PHE A 370 -13.94 2.66 12.77
N LEU A 371 -13.11 1.62 12.76
CA LEU A 371 -12.69 0.94 13.98
C LEU A 371 -11.75 1.80 14.85
N VAL A 372 -10.86 2.59 14.25
CA VAL A 372 -9.99 3.54 14.96
C VAL A 372 -10.81 4.65 15.63
N GLU A 373 -11.83 5.19 14.93
CA GLU A 373 -12.77 6.17 15.49
C GLU A 373 -13.56 5.58 16.67
N LYS A 374 -14.04 4.33 16.54
CA LYS A 374 -14.71 3.65 17.65
C LYS A 374 -13.78 3.41 18.84
N LEU A 375 -12.53 3.04 18.60
CA LEU A 375 -11.54 2.88 19.67
C LEU A 375 -11.27 4.21 20.39
N GLN A 376 -11.23 5.34 19.67
CA GLN A 376 -11.02 6.66 20.26
C GLN A 376 -12.01 6.98 21.38
N ASP A 377 -13.27 6.56 21.23
CA ASP A 377 -14.32 6.76 22.25
C ASP A 377 -14.15 5.84 23.47
N MET A 378 -13.40 4.74 23.35
CA MET A 378 -13.20 3.72 24.38
C MET A 378 -11.99 4.02 25.29
N LEU A 379 -11.07 4.90 24.88
CA LEU A 379 -9.82 5.12 25.61
C LEU A 379 -9.99 6.16 26.74
N PRO A 380 -9.64 5.81 27.99
CA PRO A 380 -9.50 6.80 29.05
C PRO A 380 -8.43 7.85 28.69
N PRO A 381 -8.63 9.15 28.97
CA PRO A 381 -7.68 10.20 28.58
C PRO A 381 -6.27 10.08 29.19
N ASP A 382 -6.16 9.47 30.36
CA ASP A 382 -4.93 9.29 31.12
C ASP A 382 -4.16 8.00 30.77
N VAL A 383 -4.77 7.09 30.01
CA VAL A 383 -4.16 5.80 29.65
C VAL A 383 -2.89 5.95 28.81
N PHE A 384 -2.78 7.05 28.06
CA PHE A 384 -1.64 7.34 27.20
C PHE A 384 -1.26 8.82 27.24
N GLN A 385 -0.05 9.11 27.73
CA GLN A 385 0.39 10.49 27.97
C GLN A 385 1.80 10.74 27.42
N TRP A 386 2.12 12.02 27.24
CA TRP A 386 3.45 12.46 26.83
C TRP A 386 4.30 12.77 28.07
N GLU A 387 5.53 12.25 28.11
CA GLU A 387 6.52 12.54 29.15
C GLU A 387 7.52 13.58 28.63
N ASP A 388 7.56 14.75 29.28
CA ASP A 388 8.55 15.81 29.06
C ASP A 388 9.25 16.14 30.38
N LYS A 389 10.55 15.84 30.49
CA LYS A 389 11.38 16.10 31.70
C LYS A 389 10.68 15.67 33.01
N ALA A 390 10.13 14.45 33.02
CA ALA A 390 9.37 13.85 34.12
C ALA A 390 8.02 14.52 34.45
N LYS A 391 7.54 15.44 33.61
CA LYS A 391 6.17 15.95 33.65
C LYS A 391 5.31 15.22 32.63
N LEU A 392 4.09 14.88 33.04
CA LEU A 392 3.11 14.24 32.17
C LEU A 392 2.21 15.31 31.53
N LYS A 393 2.01 15.18 30.23
CA LYS A 393 1.14 16.05 29.44
C LYS A 393 0.13 15.21 28.68
N GLU A 394 -1.12 15.63 28.70
CA GLU A 394 -2.20 14.98 27.97
C GLU A 394 -1.98 15.11 26.45
N ILE A 395 -2.07 13.99 25.74
CA ILE A 395 -2.02 13.93 24.28
C ILE A 395 -3.39 14.38 23.75
N ASN A 396 -3.44 15.47 23.00
CA ASN A 396 -4.69 16.08 22.55
C ASN A 396 -5.03 15.82 21.06
N LYS A 397 -4.15 15.09 20.35
CA LYS A 397 -4.28 14.74 18.95
C LYS A 397 -4.24 13.23 18.75
N GLY A 398 -5.29 12.68 18.12
CA GLY A 398 -5.32 11.30 17.64
C GLY A 398 -4.89 10.22 18.66
N LEU A 399 -5.43 10.25 19.88
CA LEU A 399 -5.04 9.34 20.97
C LEU A 399 -5.04 7.87 20.54
N ALA A 400 -6.15 7.39 19.95
CA ALA A 400 -6.26 6.00 19.50
C ALA A 400 -5.29 5.66 18.37
N LEU A 401 -5.15 6.55 17.39
CA LEU A 401 -4.22 6.34 16.28
C LEU A 401 -2.77 6.24 16.77
N ASN A 402 -2.36 7.13 17.66
CA ASN A 402 -1.00 7.17 18.19
C ASN A 402 -0.72 5.99 19.15
N LEU A 403 -1.69 5.60 19.96
CA LEU A 403 -1.55 4.44 20.84
C LEU A 403 -1.48 3.12 20.05
N LEU A 404 -2.34 2.95 19.04
CA LEU A 404 -2.23 1.83 18.10
C LEU A 404 -0.89 1.85 17.38
N SER A 405 -0.40 3.03 16.99
CA SER A 405 0.88 3.16 16.33
C SER A 405 2.03 2.63 17.18
N LEU A 406 2.01 2.97 18.48
CA LEU A 406 2.97 2.47 19.43
C LEU A 406 2.89 0.94 19.54
N PHE A 407 1.71 0.37 19.79
CA PHE A 407 1.53 -1.08 19.90
C PHE A 407 1.99 -1.82 18.64
N LEU A 408 1.60 -1.35 17.46
CA LEU A 408 2.02 -1.94 16.19
C LEU A 408 3.54 -1.89 16.03
N THR A 409 4.17 -0.77 16.35
CA THR A 409 5.62 -0.61 16.25
C THR A 409 6.36 -1.55 17.21
N GLU A 410 5.89 -1.68 18.45
CA GLU A 410 6.48 -2.58 19.45
C GLU A 410 6.30 -4.05 19.04
N ILE A 411 5.10 -4.47 18.63
CA ILE A 411 4.83 -5.85 18.23
C ILE A 411 5.67 -6.22 16.99
N ILE A 412 5.76 -5.34 15.99
CA ILE A 412 6.58 -5.59 14.80
C ILE A 412 8.06 -5.77 15.17
N ALA A 413 8.59 -4.92 16.06
CA ALA A 413 9.96 -5.04 16.54
C ALA A 413 10.20 -6.34 17.34
N ILE A 414 9.23 -6.81 18.12
CA ILE A 414 9.30 -8.07 18.86
C ILE A 414 9.34 -9.27 17.90
N LEU A 415 8.54 -9.23 16.83
CA LEU A 415 8.46 -10.28 15.81
C LEU A 415 9.69 -10.33 14.90
N GLU A 416 10.46 -9.25 14.84
CA GLU A 416 11.75 -9.21 14.16
C GLU A 416 12.82 -9.84 15.07
N GLU A 417 13.07 -11.14 14.86
CA GLU A 417 13.87 -11.96 15.77
C GLU A 417 15.38 -11.64 15.77
N TYR A 418 15.91 -11.20 14.63
CA TYR A 418 17.34 -10.98 14.43
C TYR A 418 17.55 -9.69 13.62
N PRO A 419 18.31 -8.71 14.14
CA PRO A 419 18.68 -7.53 13.38
C PRO A 419 19.37 -7.94 12.08
N SER A 420 18.98 -7.29 10.98
CA SER A 420 19.65 -7.48 9.69
C SER A 420 20.97 -6.70 9.68
N ASP A 421 21.89 -7.02 8.77
CA ASP A 421 23.00 -6.11 8.45
C ASP A 421 22.55 -4.93 7.57
N ASP A 422 21.31 -4.99 7.07
CA ASP A 422 20.72 -3.97 6.22
C ASP A 422 20.13 -2.82 7.06
N LEU A 423 20.67 -1.62 6.87
CA LEU A 423 20.26 -0.40 7.56
C LEU A 423 18.75 -0.15 7.45
N PHE A 424 18.20 -0.25 6.23
CA PHE A 424 16.79 0.12 5.99
C PHE A 424 15.84 -0.96 6.50
N VAL A 425 16.23 -2.24 6.46
CA VAL A 425 15.44 -3.29 7.12
C VAL A 425 15.36 -3.04 8.63
N ASN A 426 16.49 -2.67 9.27
CA ASN A 426 16.48 -2.36 10.70
C ASN A 426 15.70 -1.08 11.04
N LEU A 427 15.81 -0.05 10.20
CA LEU A 427 15.08 1.20 10.37
C LEU A 427 13.57 0.94 10.36
N PHE A 428 13.08 0.07 9.47
CA PHE A 428 11.66 -0.25 9.35
C PHE A 428 11.15 -1.23 10.40
N PHE A 429 11.89 -2.30 10.69
CA PHE A 429 11.36 -3.45 11.43
C PHE A 429 11.97 -3.64 12.83
N SER A 430 13.08 -2.96 13.16
CA SER A 430 13.82 -3.20 14.41
C SER A 430 13.78 -2.00 15.38
N LYS A 431 12.89 -1.02 15.16
CA LYS A 431 12.75 0.21 15.99
C LYS A 431 14.09 0.94 16.21
N ARG A 432 14.99 0.90 15.20
CA ARG A 432 16.27 1.62 15.26
C ARG A 432 16.11 3.02 14.70
N ASN A 433 16.65 4.01 15.41
CA ASN A 433 16.72 5.38 14.94
C ASN A 433 17.99 5.56 14.11
N TYR A 434 17.96 6.47 13.12
CA TYR A 434 19.14 6.78 12.32
C TYR A 434 19.20 8.28 11.97
N ALA A 435 20.41 8.84 11.99
CA ALA A 435 20.60 10.28 11.87
C ALA A 435 20.74 10.80 10.43
N PHE A 436 21.12 9.94 9.47
CA PHE A 436 21.43 10.33 8.08
C PHE A 436 22.42 11.51 7.98
N LYS A 437 23.47 11.50 8.83
CA LYS A 437 24.46 12.58 8.93
C LYS A 437 25.75 12.30 8.17
N GLN A 438 25.94 11.09 7.62
CA GLN A 438 27.15 10.83 6.85
C GLN A 438 27.06 11.51 5.48
N PRO A 439 28.19 11.83 4.85
CA PRO A 439 28.17 12.41 3.51
C PRO A 439 27.43 11.54 2.49
N GLY A 440 26.49 12.12 1.76
CA GLY A 440 25.67 11.40 0.79
C GLY A 440 24.44 10.71 1.39
N GLU A 441 24.04 11.07 2.62
CA GLU A 441 22.88 10.50 3.30
C GLU A 441 21.72 11.48 3.55
N GLU A 442 21.92 12.80 3.45
CA GLU A 442 20.92 13.78 3.92
C GLU A 442 19.58 13.62 3.20
N GLY A 443 19.63 13.41 1.88
CA GLY A 443 18.49 13.18 1.00
C GLY A 443 17.79 11.84 1.24
N LEU A 444 18.43 10.83 1.85
CA LEU A 444 17.86 9.49 2.01
C LEU A 444 16.58 9.48 2.84
N SER A 445 16.52 10.31 3.88
CA SER A 445 15.32 10.48 4.71
C SER A 445 14.12 10.95 3.86
N GLY A 446 14.34 11.94 2.98
CA GLY A 446 13.35 12.43 2.03
C GLY A 446 12.97 11.40 0.98
N GLY A 447 13.92 10.59 0.52
CA GLY A 447 13.67 9.46 -0.36
C GLY A 447 12.78 8.38 0.28
N VAL A 448 13.00 8.06 1.56
CA VAL A 448 12.12 7.15 2.32
C VAL A 448 10.71 7.73 2.42
N MET A 449 10.57 9.02 2.72
CA MET A 449 9.27 9.70 2.73
C MET A 449 8.58 9.61 1.36
N ALA A 450 9.24 9.99 0.27
CA ALA A 450 8.64 9.93 -1.07
C ALA A 450 8.19 8.52 -1.46
N TRP A 451 8.91 7.48 -1.03
CA TRP A 451 8.49 6.11 -1.26
C TRP A 451 7.23 5.74 -0.47
N LEU A 452 7.11 6.21 0.78
CA LEU A 452 5.99 5.93 1.67
C LEU A 452 4.77 6.83 1.45
N GLN A 453 4.92 8.00 0.84
CA GLN A 453 3.86 8.99 0.67
C GLN A 453 2.62 8.42 -0.05
N LYS A 454 2.82 7.39 -0.88
CA LYS A 454 1.77 6.69 -1.62
C LYS A 454 0.67 6.11 -0.73
N TYR A 455 0.98 5.83 0.53
CA TYR A 455 -0.01 5.37 1.52
C TYR A 455 -0.92 6.50 2.06
N TYR A 456 -0.57 7.75 1.78
CA TYR A 456 -1.17 8.93 2.41
C TYR A 456 -1.90 9.84 1.40
N ILE A 457 -2.06 9.39 0.14
CA ILE A 457 -2.67 10.15 -0.98
C ILE A 457 -4.01 10.79 -0.60
N THR A 458 -4.87 10.05 0.10
CA THR A 458 -6.27 10.44 0.34
C THR A 458 -6.54 11.08 1.70
N GLN A 459 -5.48 11.40 2.45
CA GLN A 459 -5.60 12.15 3.71
C GLN A 459 -5.72 13.67 3.47
N GLY A 460 -5.59 14.13 2.22
CA GLY A 460 -5.80 15.53 1.82
C GLY A 460 -7.28 15.93 1.73
N ASN A 461 -7.52 17.22 1.46
CA ASN A 461 -8.88 17.76 1.30
C ASN A 461 -9.57 17.38 -0.02
N TYR A 462 -8.78 16.86 -0.96
CA TYR A 462 -9.21 16.55 -2.33
C TYR A 462 -9.11 15.05 -2.56
N LYS A 463 -10.24 14.43 -2.93
CA LYS A 463 -10.28 13.00 -3.20
C LYS A 463 -10.50 12.76 -4.69
N PRO A 464 -9.65 11.95 -5.35
CA PRO A 464 -9.89 11.54 -6.72
C PRO A 464 -11.17 10.71 -6.82
N GLN A 465 -11.85 10.83 -7.94
CA GLN A 465 -12.89 9.91 -8.39
C GLN A 465 -12.60 9.54 -9.84
N ILE A 466 -12.65 8.24 -10.13
CA ILE A 466 -12.47 7.69 -11.48
C ILE A 466 -13.84 7.27 -12.00
N VAL A 467 -14.20 7.72 -13.18
CA VAL A 467 -15.43 7.33 -13.87
C VAL A 467 -15.05 6.63 -15.15
N VAL A 468 -15.55 5.41 -15.34
CA VAL A 468 -15.35 4.62 -16.56
C VAL A 468 -16.62 4.68 -17.40
N GLN A 469 -16.47 4.89 -18.70
CA GLN A 469 -17.55 4.84 -19.68
C GLN A 469 -17.16 3.88 -20.81
N GLU A 470 -18.12 3.10 -21.28
CA GLU A 470 -17.96 2.17 -22.40
C GLU A 470 -18.22 2.93 -23.71
N LEU A 471 -17.30 2.83 -24.66
CA LEU A 471 -17.42 3.43 -25.99
C LEU A 471 -17.97 2.41 -27.01
N THR A 472 -18.39 2.91 -28.17
CA THR A 472 -19.05 2.08 -29.21
C THR A 472 -18.13 1.09 -29.91
N ASN A 473 -16.82 1.24 -29.76
CA ASN A 473 -15.76 0.44 -30.39
C ASN A 473 -15.10 -0.57 -29.43
N ASP A 474 -15.78 -0.95 -28.34
CA ASP A 474 -15.25 -1.80 -27.26
C ASP A 474 -14.06 -1.18 -26.48
N ASP A 475 -13.79 0.11 -26.65
CA ASP A 475 -12.85 0.88 -25.83
C ASP A 475 -13.53 1.47 -24.58
N PHE A 476 -12.70 1.91 -23.63
CA PHE A 476 -13.15 2.46 -22.36
C PHE A 476 -12.58 3.86 -22.16
N MET A 477 -13.46 4.85 -21.98
CA MET A 477 -13.08 6.21 -21.63
C MET A 477 -13.01 6.37 -20.12
N LEU A 478 -11.89 6.89 -19.63
CA LEU A 478 -11.70 7.24 -18.23
C LEU A 478 -11.83 8.75 -18.05
N SER A 479 -12.71 9.16 -17.14
CA SER A 479 -12.86 10.54 -16.70
C SER A 479 -12.42 10.67 -15.24
N LEU A 480 -11.66 11.73 -14.95
CA LEU A 480 -11.18 12.02 -13.60
C LEU A 480 -11.88 13.24 -13.03
N ASN A 481 -12.43 13.04 -11.84
CA ASN A 481 -13.03 14.09 -11.04
C ASN A 481 -12.30 14.21 -9.70
N ILE A 482 -12.42 15.37 -9.08
CA ILE A 482 -11.92 15.63 -7.73
C ILE A 482 -13.10 16.06 -6.88
N LYS A 483 -13.31 15.33 -5.78
CA LYS A 483 -14.26 15.66 -4.74
C LYS A 483 -13.55 16.51 -3.69
N ASP A 484 -14.01 17.74 -3.54
CA ASP A 484 -13.69 18.61 -2.43
C ASP A 484 -14.64 18.30 -1.27
N ASN A 485 -14.09 18.17 -0.06
CA ASN A 485 -14.89 17.95 1.15
C ASN A 485 -15.89 19.09 1.43
N LYS A 486 -15.71 20.29 0.87
CA LYS A 486 -16.56 21.47 1.08
C LYS A 486 -17.38 21.87 -0.15
N ASP A 487 -16.76 21.88 -1.33
CA ASP A 487 -17.30 22.57 -2.51
C ASP A 487 -17.87 21.64 -3.61
N GLY A 488 -17.95 20.33 -3.34
CA GLY A 488 -18.58 19.36 -4.25
C GLY A 488 -17.59 18.64 -5.19
N ILE A 489 -18.08 18.18 -6.35
CA ILE A 489 -17.28 17.38 -7.31
C ILE A 489 -16.96 18.24 -8.54
N PHE A 490 -15.69 18.26 -8.95
CA PHE A 490 -15.20 19.01 -10.10
C PHE A 490 -14.46 18.11 -11.08
N SER A 491 -14.59 18.35 -12.38
CA SER A 491 -13.79 17.64 -13.37
C SER A 491 -12.33 18.08 -13.33
N LEU A 492 -11.40 17.18 -13.66
CA LEU A 492 -9.98 17.53 -13.76
C LEU A 492 -9.75 18.62 -14.82
N LYS A 493 -10.49 18.60 -15.93
CA LYS A 493 -10.47 19.67 -16.95
C LYS A 493 -10.80 21.04 -16.37
N ASP A 494 -11.82 21.14 -15.53
CA ASP A 494 -12.19 22.39 -14.86
C ASP A 494 -11.07 22.88 -13.93
N ILE A 495 -10.40 21.96 -13.23
CA ILE A 495 -9.29 22.28 -12.33
C ILE A 495 -8.09 22.82 -13.11
N LEU A 496 -7.81 22.26 -14.28
CA LEU A 496 -6.73 22.70 -15.15
C LEU A 496 -6.99 24.07 -15.79
N THR A 497 -8.26 24.37 -16.13
CA THR A 497 -8.59 25.53 -16.98
C THR A 497 -9.19 26.73 -16.25
N LYS A 498 -9.85 26.54 -15.09
CA LYS A 498 -10.55 27.62 -14.38
C LYS A 498 -9.66 28.28 -13.32
N ASN A 499 -9.61 29.61 -13.33
CA ASN A 499 -8.80 30.43 -12.40
C ASN A 499 -9.18 30.24 -10.92
N LYS A 500 -10.42 29.81 -10.62
CA LYS A 500 -10.86 29.58 -9.22
C LYS A 500 -9.99 28.55 -8.48
N PHE A 501 -9.28 27.69 -9.22
CA PHE A 501 -8.41 26.66 -8.65
C PHE A 501 -6.94 27.05 -8.60
N ASP A 502 -6.51 28.24 -9.05
CA ASP A 502 -5.09 28.62 -9.18
C ASP A 502 -4.28 28.37 -7.89
N LYS A 503 -4.88 28.67 -6.72
CA LYS A 503 -4.23 28.48 -5.41
C LYS A 503 -3.99 27.03 -5.01
N ASN A 504 -4.87 26.12 -5.45
CA ASN A 504 -4.91 24.75 -4.95
C ASN A 504 -4.66 23.72 -6.07
N ARG A 505 -4.56 24.17 -7.33
CA ARG A 505 -4.39 23.33 -8.53
C ARG A 505 -3.20 22.39 -8.36
N TYR A 506 -2.05 22.89 -7.94
CA TYR A 506 -0.84 22.09 -7.81
C TYR A 506 -0.86 21.13 -6.62
N GLU A 507 -1.55 21.48 -5.52
CA GLU A 507 -1.80 20.52 -4.44
C GLU A 507 -2.63 19.33 -4.97
N ILE A 508 -3.69 19.62 -5.73
CA ILE A 508 -4.55 18.59 -6.34
C ILE A 508 -3.77 17.74 -7.33
N LEU A 509 -3.01 18.38 -8.25
CA LEU A 509 -2.23 17.68 -9.26
C LEU A 509 -1.12 16.84 -8.64
N GLN A 510 -0.46 17.31 -7.58
CA GLN A 510 0.55 16.54 -6.87
C GLN A 510 -0.02 15.23 -6.34
N SER A 511 -1.19 15.26 -5.70
CA SER A 511 -1.89 14.05 -5.23
C SER A 511 -2.30 13.14 -6.39
N LEU A 512 -2.82 13.70 -7.49
CA LEU A 512 -3.20 12.93 -8.68
C LEU A 512 -2.01 12.29 -9.39
N MET A 513 -0.85 12.96 -9.41
CA MET A 513 0.36 12.43 -10.03
C MET A 513 0.88 11.19 -9.33
N GLN A 514 0.53 10.96 -8.07
CA GLN A 514 0.84 9.69 -7.41
C GLN A 514 0.05 8.51 -8.01
N LEU A 515 -1.00 8.80 -8.80
CA LEU A 515 -1.79 7.82 -9.53
C LEU A 515 -1.39 7.65 -11.00
N SER A 516 -0.48 8.47 -11.53
CA SER A 516 -0.10 8.38 -12.95
C SER A 516 0.51 7.03 -13.31
N SER A 517 1.21 6.39 -12.37
CA SER A 517 1.74 5.03 -12.56
C SER A 517 0.64 3.98 -12.72
N PHE A 518 -0.60 4.27 -12.31
CA PHE A 518 -1.74 3.37 -12.43
C PHE A 518 -2.66 3.73 -13.59
N ILE A 519 -2.66 4.99 -14.05
CA ILE A 519 -3.59 5.49 -15.06
C ILE A 519 -2.80 5.93 -16.29
N GLU A 520 -2.68 5.02 -17.25
CA GLU A 520 -2.08 5.31 -18.55
C GLU A 520 -2.82 6.48 -19.24
N GLY A 521 -2.07 7.42 -19.81
CA GLY A 521 -2.61 8.60 -20.49
C GLY A 521 -2.89 9.81 -19.58
N LEU A 522 -2.79 9.68 -18.25
CA LEU A 522 -3.03 10.79 -17.32
C LEU A 522 -2.11 11.99 -17.57
N ASP A 523 -0.81 11.75 -17.78
CA ASP A 523 0.16 12.81 -18.04
C ASP A 523 -0.23 13.64 -19.28
N ASN A 524 -0.63 12.96 -20.35
CA ASN A 524 -1.06 13.59 -21.60
C ASN A 524 -2.37 14.37 -21.43
N TYR A 525 -3.32 13.85 -20.65
CA TYR A 525 -4.55 14.56 -20.31
C TYR A 525 -4.24 15.89 -19.60
N ILE A 526 -3.38 15.87 -18.57
CA ILE A 526 -3.00 17.06 -17.81
C ILE A 526 -2.25 18.06 -18.70
N ASN A 527 -1.27 17.61 -19.47
CA ASN A 527 -0.45 18.47 -20.32
C ASN A 527 -1.21 19.11 -21.48
N THR A 528 -2.35 18.51 -21.88
CA THR A 528 -3.24 19.08 -22.89
C THR A 528 -4.43 19.82 -22.30
N GLU A 529 -4.44 20.07 -20.99
CA GLU A 529 -5.53 20.74 -20.28
C GLU A 529 -6.90 20.05 -20.49
N GLY A 530 -6.89 18.71 -20.59
CA GLY A 530 -8.08 17.90 -20.83
C GLY A 530 -8.64 18.02 -22.25
N LYS A 531 -7.81 18.39 -23.25
CA LYS A 531 -8.19 18.35 -24.68
C LYS A 531 -8.10 16.94 -25.25
N LYS A 532 -7.13 16.13 -24.82
CA LYS A 532 -7.04 14.71 -25.18
C LYS A 532 -7.61 13.87 -24.06
N GLU A 533 -8.67 13.13 -24.34
CA GLU A 533 -9.32 12.24 -23.38
C GLU A 533 -8.48 10.99 -23.11
N ILE A 534 -8.69 10.36 -21.95
CA ILE A 534 -8.04 9.10 -21.60
C ILE A 534 -8.93 7.98 -22.12
N VAL A 535 -8.50 7.33 -23.20
CA VAL A 535 -9.18 6.18 -23.80
C VAL A 535 -8.24 4.99 -23.76
N MET A 536 -8.72 3.89 -23.20
CA MET A 536 -8.00 2.63 -23.11
C MET A 536 -8.69 1.59 -23.97
N ASP A 537 -7.92 0.88 -24.78
CA ASP A 537 -8.41 -0.31 -25.46
C ASP A 537 -8.62 -1.45 -24.45
N ASN A 538 -9.21 -2.55 -24.92
CA ASN A 538 -9.45 -3.73 -24.10
C ASN A 538 -8.16 -4.36 -23.52
N GLY A 539 -7.06 -4.31 -24.27
CA GLY A 539 -5.77 -4.87 -23.88
C GLY A 539 -5.14 -4.11 -22.70
N THR A 540 -5.26 -2.79 -22.69
CA THR A 540 -4.79 -1.91 -21.60
C THR A 540 -5.79 -1.86 -20.45
N PHE A 541 -7.09 -1.79 -20.74
CA PHE A 541 -8.12 -1.65 -19.72
C PHE A 541 -8.30 -2.93 -18.88
N THR A 542 -8.13 -4.12 -19.46
CA THR A 542 -8.30 -5.37 -18.71
C THR A 542 -7.34 -5.51 -17.52
N PRO A 543 -6.00 -5.35 -17.69
CA PRO A 543 -5.08 -5.33 -16.55
C PRO A 543 -5.38 -4.21 -15.55
N PHE A 544 -5.74 -3.02 -16.04
CA PHE A 544 -6.13 -1.90 -15.18
C PHE A 544 -7.32 -2.26 -14.28
N LEU A 545 -8.36 -2.86 -14.84
CA LEU A 545 -9.56 -3.28 -14.11
C LEU A 545 -9.29 -4.42 -13.12
N MET A 546 -8.48 -5.41 -13.51
CA MET A 546 -8.26 -6.60 -12.68
C MET A 546 -7.21 -6.40 -11.58
N GLN A 547 -6.23 -5.53 -11.80
CA GLN A 547 -5.08 -5.38 -10.90
C GLN A 547 -5.06 -3.99 -10.22
N MET A 548 -5.27 -2.93 -11.00
CA MET A 548 -5.08 -1.55 -10.51
C MET A 548 -6.33 -1.02 -9.81
N ILE A 549 -7.52 -1.24 -10.36
CA ILE A 549 -8.78 -0.80 -9.74
C ILE A 549 -8.93 -1.31 -8.29
N PRO A 550 -8.70 -2.61 -7.98
CA PRO A 550 -8.73 -3.08 -6.59
C PRO A 550 -7.72 -2.37 -5.69
N ALA A 551 -6.51 -2.08 -6.18
CA ALA A 551 -5.49 -1.35 -5.42
C ALA A 551 -5.90 0.12 -5.19
N ILE A 552 -6.49 0.78 -6.21
CA ILE A 552 -7.00 2.15 -6.14
C ILE A 552 -8.21 2.23 -5.20
N GLN A 553 -9.11 1.25 -5.19
CA GLN A 553 -10.26 1.22 -4.27
C GLN A 553 -9.82 1.20 -2.81
N LEU A 554 -8.70 0.54 -2.50
CA LEU A 554 -8.13 0.56 -1.16
C LEU A 554 -7.67 1.95 -0.74
N LEU A 555 -7.26 2.80 -1.69
CA LEU A 555 -6.87 4.17 -1.40
C LEU A 555 -8.05 5.06 -0.97
N ASP A 556 -9.28 4.58 -0.83
CA ASP A 556 -10.49 5.41 -0.60
C ASP A 556 -10.84 6.30 -1.80
N ILE A 557 -10.42 5.90 -3.00
CA ILE A 557 -10.76 6.58 -4.26
C ILE A 557 -12.09 6.03 -4.77
N ASP A 558 -13.04 6.92 -5.03
CA ASP A 558 -14.35 6.54 -5.55
C ASP A 558 -14.20 6.11 -7.02
N ILE A 559 -14.66 4.91 -7.37
CA ILE A 559 -14.62 4.40 -8.75
C ILE A 559 -16.06 4.10 -9.20
N LEU A 560 -16.47 4.78 -10.26
CA LEU A 560 -17.78 4.59 -10.89
C LEU A 560 -17.60 3.76 -12.16
N LEU A 561 -17.95 2.48 -12.06
CA LEU A 561 -17.97 1.55 -13.20
C LEU A 561 -19.38 1.48 -13.81
N PRO A 562 -19.50 1.33 -15.15
CA PRO A 562 -20.77 1.05 -15.79
C PRO A 562 -21.31 -0.30 -15.32
N LYS A 563 -22.63 -0.47 -15.32
CA LYS A 563 -23.30 -1.68 -14.80
C LYS A 563 -22.78 -2.99 -15.42
N SER A 564 -22.38 -2.96 -16.69
CA SER A 564 -21.80 -4.09 -17.42
C SER A 564 -20.47 -4.59 -16.84
N LEU A 565 -19.71 -3.73 -16.15
CA LEU A 565 -18.38 -4.01 -15.58
C LEU A 565 -18.38 -4.18 -14.05
N GLN A 566 -19.50 -3.93 -13.36
CA GLN A 566 -19.60 -4.11 -11.91
C GLN A 566 -19.55 -5.58 -11.50
N GLU A 567 -20.11 -6.47 -12.33
CA GLU A 567 -20.09 -7.92 -12.15
C GLU A 567 -19.48 -8.60 -13.37
N ILE A 568 -18.16 -8.79 -13.33
CA ILE A 568 -17.43 -9.49 -14.40
C ILE A 568 -17.58 -10.99 -14.19
N LEU A 569 -18.14 -11.65 -15.19
CA LEU A 569 -18.37 -13.09 -15.15
C LEU A 569 -17.05 -13.83 -15.40
N LYS A 570 -16.83 -14.91 -14.66
CA LYS A 570 -15.72 -15.84 -14.89
C LYS A 570 -16.26 -17.20 -15.31
N PRO A 571 -15.70 -17.83 -16.36
CA PRO A 571 -16.07 -19.18 -16.75
C PRO A 571 -15.78 -20.15 -15.62
N LYS A 572 -16.76 -20.97 -15.24
CA LYS A 572 -16.60 -22.01 -14.21
C LYS A 572 -17.06 -23.37 -14.70
N PRO A 573 -16.46 -24.48 -14.23
CA PRO A 573 -16.92 -25.82 -14.55
C PRO A 573 -18.34 -26.09 -14.07
N SER A 574 -19.18 -26.62 -14.96
CA SER A 574 -20.53 -27.08 -14.68
C SER A 574 -20.82 -28.38 -15.46
N ILE A 575 -22.00 -28.97 -15.26
CA ILE A 575 -22.43 -30.20 -15.92
C ILE A 575 -23.88 -30.07 -16.38
N LYS A 576 -24.21 -30.77 -17.47
CA LYS A 576 -25.58 -31.05 -17.88
C LYS A 576 -25.89 -32.50 -17.56
N ILE A 577 -26.89 -32.74 -16.72
CA ILE A 577 -27.32 -34.07 -16.34
C ILE A 577 -28.44 -34.51 -17.27
N LYS A 578 -28.28 -35.69 -17.84
CA LYS A 578 -29.24 -36.36 -18.71
C LYS A 578 -29.57 -37.74 -18.14
N LYS A 579 -30.68 -38.32 -18.60
CA LYS A 579 -31.07 -39.67 -18.22
C LYS A 579 -30.22 -40.68 -19.01
N LYS A 580 -29.75 -41.75 -18.36
CA LYS A 580 -29.12 -42.86 -19.08
C LYS A 580 -30.17 -43.63 -19.89
N PRO A 581 -29.90 -43.98 -21.16
CA PRO A 581 -30.75 -44.88 -21.90
C PRO A 581 -30.74 -46.28 -21.25
N GLU A 582 -31.94 -46.78 -21.00
CA GLU A 582 -32.35 -48.08 -20.41
C GLU A 582 -31.27 -49.06 -19.89
N GLY A 583 -31.30 -49.29 -18.57
CA GLY A 583 -30.77 -50.49 -17.93
C GLY A 583 -31.78 -51.02 -16.90
N LYS A 584 -32.09 -52.33 -16.93
CA LYS A 584 -33.16 -53.01 -16.15
C LYS A 584 -32.95 -53.05 -14.62
N THR A 585 -32.21 -52.13 -14.03
CA THR A 585 -31.83 -52.19 -12.61
C THR A 585 -32.17 -50.88 -11.89
N PHE A 586 -33.41 -50.77 -11.42
CA PHE A 586 -33.94 -49.62 -10.66
C PHE A 586 -33.39 -49.51 -9.22
N LEU A 587 -32.46 -50.37 -8.81
CA LEU A 587 -32.06 -50.50 -7.41
C LEU A 587 -31.02 -49.47 -6.93
N LYS A 588 -30.43 -48.66 -7.82
CA LYS A 588 -29.49 -47.59 -7.44
C LYS A 588 -29.76 -46.31 -8.23
N LEU A 589 -30.46 -45.38 -7.59
CA LEU A 589 -30.85 -44.06 -8.13
C LEU A 589 -29.66 -43.26 -8.70
N ALA A 590 -28.48 -43.44 -8.12
CA ALA A 590 -27.23 -42.84 -8.58
C ALA A 590 -26.78 -43.33 -9.99
N GLN A 591 -27.27 -44.47 -10.48
CA GLN A 591 -26.89 -45.06 -11.78
C GLN A 591 -27.83 -44.67 -12.93
N LEU A 592 -28.88 -43.89 -12.68
CA LEU A 592 -29.88 -43.48 -13.67
C LEU A 592 -29.47 -42.26 -14.50
N PHE A 593 -28.41 -41.57 -14.07
CA PHE A 593 -27.95 -40.33 -14.67
C PHE A 593 -26.68 -40.52 -15.47
N ASP A 594 -26.60 -39.79 -16.57
CA ASP A 594 -25.38 -39.51 -17.32
C ASP A 594 -25.14 -38.01 -17.31
N PHE A 595 -23.96 -37.57 -17.72
CA PHE A 595 -23.66 -36.14 -17.79
C PHE A 595 -22.81 -35.76 -18.98
N ASP A 596 -23.00 -34.52 -19.43
CA ASP A 596 -22.11 -33.83 -20.38
C ASP A 596 -21.46 -32.64 -19.66
N TRP A 597 -20.18 -32.39 -19.91
CA TRP A 597 -19.51 -31.22 -19.36
C TRP A 597 -20.06 -29.93 -19.97
N GLN A 598 -20.23 -28.91 -19.12
CA GLN A 598 -20.63 -27.56 -19.53
C GLN A 598 -19.83 -26.49 -18.79
N ILE A 599 -19.92 -25.25 -19.26
CA ILE A 599 -19.29 -24.11 -18.63
C ILE A 599 -20.38 -23.14 -18.17
N ALA A 600 -20.40 -22.81 -16.88
CA ALA A 600 -21.27 -21.79 -16.34
C ALA A 600 -20.63 -20.40 -16.48
N ILE A 601 -21.40 -19.45 -17.01
CA ILE A 601 -21.08 -18.02 -17.10
C ILE A 601 -22.23 -17.26 -16.43
N GLY A 602 -22.08 -17.01 -15.12
CA GLY A 602 -23.19 -16.58 -14.28
C GLY A 602 -24.28 -17.65 -14.27
N ASP A 603 -25.51 -17.26 -14.63
CA ASP A 603 -26.68 -18.16 -14.73
C ASP A 603 -26.83 -18.84 -16.10
N ASN A 604 -25.94 -18.56 -17.06
CA ASN A 604 -26.00 -19.16 -18.39
C ASN A 604 -25.04 -20.36 -18.48
N LEU A 605 -25.49 -21.40 -19.18
CA LEU A 605 -24.68 -22.58 -19.47
C LEU A 605 -24.23 -22.55 -20.93
N MET A 606 -22.95 -22.83 -21.13
CA MET A 606 -22.27 -22.85 -22.42
C MET A 606 -21.75 -24.26 -22.70
N ASP A 607 -21.90 -24.72 -23.94
CA ASP A 607 -21.39 -26.02 -24.37
C ASP A 607 -19.90 -25.99 -24.73
N GLU A 608 -19.33 -27.17 -24.98
CA GLU A 608 -17.90 -27.31 -25.29
C GLU A 608 -17.51 -26.60 -26.60
N ALA A 609 -18.40 -26.57 -27.61
CA ALA A 609 -18.12 -25.99 -28.91
C ALA A 609 -18.05 -24.45 -28.83
N GLU A 610 -18.95 -23.83 -28.08
CA GLU A 610 -18.93 -22.40 -27.77
C GLU A 610 -17.72 -22.05 -26.89
N PHE A 611 -17.39 -22.88 -25.91
CA PHE A 611 -16.20 -22.67 -25.08
C PHE A 611 -14.89 -22.76 -25.87
N LYS A 612 -14.80 -23.68 -26.84
CA LYS A 612 -13.67 -23.74 -27.78
C LYS A 612 -13.53 -22.48 -28.63
N LYS A 613 -14.63 -21.75 -28.91
CA LYS A 613 -14.55 -20.44 -29.58
C LYS A 613 -13.99 -19.36 -28.65
N LEU A 614 -14.28 -19.41 -27.34
CA LEU A 614 -13.68 -18.51 -26.35
C LEU A 614 -12.19 -18.79 -26.15
N LEU A 615 -11.76 -20.05 -26.14
CA LEU A 615 -10.35 -20.47 -26.10
C LEU A 615 -9.51 -19.91 -27.26
N LYS A 616 -10.13 -19.64 -28.41
CA LYS A 616 -9.46 -19.05 -29.58
C LYS A 616 -9.28 -17.54 -29.50
N LYS A 617 -9.96 -16.87 -28.56
CA LYS A 617 -9.82 -15.42 -28.35
C LYS A 617 -8.68 -15.16 -27.36
N SER A 618 -7.99 -14.05 -27.52
CA SER A 618 -6.88 -13.63 -26.66
C SER A 618 -7.36 -13.21 -25.26
N ASP A 619 -6.43 -13.18 -24.31
CA ASP A 619 -6.64 -12.67 -22.94
C ASP A 619 -7.35 -11.30 -22.95
N GLY A 620 -8.37 -11.13 -22.10
CA GLY A 620 -9.14 -9.89 -22.11
C GLY A 620 -10.55 -9.97 -21.54
N LEU A 621 -11.26 -8.85 -21.65
CA LEU A 621 -12.70 -8.77 -21.41
C LEU A 621 -13.45 -9.07 -22.71
N ILE A 622 -14.39 -10.00 -22.67
CA ILE A 622 -15.23 -10.33 -23.82
C ILE A 622 -16.68 -9.99 -23.48
N LYS A 623 -17.28 -9.12 -24.28
CA LYS A 623 -18.70 -8.80 -24.13
C LYS A 623 -19.55 -10.03 -24.47
N TYR A 624 -20.39 -10.42 -23.53
CA TYR A 624 -21.30 -11.56 -23.67
C TYR A 624 -22.69 -11.15 -23.16
N LYS A 625 -23.65 -11.06 -24.10
CA LYS A 625 -24.98 -10.47 -23.86
C LYS A 625 -24.84 -9.04 -23.31
N SER A 626 -25.30 -8.79 -22.09
CA SER A 626 -25.27 -7.48 -21.42
C SER A 626 -24.12 -7.31 -20.40
N ARG A 627 -23.21 -8.28 -20.29
CA ARG A 627 -22.14 -8.33 -19.29
C ARG A 627 -20.79 -8.66 -19.93
N TYR A 628 -19.72 -8.53 -19.17
CA TYR A 628 -18.38 -8.94 -19.59
C TYR A 628 -17.95 -10.26 -18.96
N ILE A 629 -17.24 -11.07 -19.73
CA ILE A 629 -16.53 -12.26 -19.28
C ILE A 629 -15.04 -11.94 -19.25
N TYR A 630 -14.36 -12.24 -18.15
CA TYR A 630 -12.90 -12.20 -18.11
C TYR A 630 -12.32 -13.54 -18.57
N VAL A 631 -11.45 -13.48 -19.57
CA VAL A 631 -10.76 -14.64 -20.15
C VAL A 631 -9.27 -14.53 -19.91
N ASN A 632 -8.70 -15.60 -19.34
CA ASN A 632 -7.26 -15.80 -19.19
C ASN A 632 -6.92 -17.18 -19.78
N GLN A 633 -6.03 -17.23 -20.76
CA GLN A 633 -5.69 -18.43 -21.53
C GLN A 633 -5.19 -19.54 -20.63
N GLN A 634 -4.35 -19.25 -19.63
CA GLN A 634 -3.86 -20.26 -18.69
C GLN A 634 -4.98 -20.84 -17.82
N GLU A 635 -5.94 -20.00 -17.41
CA GLU A 635 -7.11 -20.42 -16.63
C GLU A 635 -8.08 -21.24 -17.48
N LEU A 636 -8.35 -20.80 -18.71
CA LEU A 636 -9.19 -21.53 -19.67
C LEU A 636 -8.57 -22.87 -20.06
N GLU A 637 -7.25 -22.93 -20.27
CA GLU A 637 -6.55 -24.19 -20.54
C GLU A 637 -6.59 -25.14 -19.34
N LYS A 638 -6.53 -24.63 -18.11
CA LYS A 638 -6.72 -25.46 -16.90
C LYS A 638 -8.14 -26.01 -16.82
N ILE A 639 -9.14 -25.17 -17.08
CA ILE A 639 -10.55 -25.55 -17.14
C ILE A 639 -10.74 -26.61 -18.25
N TYR A 640 -10.19 -26.39 -19.44
CA TYR A 640 -10.24 -27.35 -20.55
C TYR A 640 -9.53 -28.66 -20.22
N LYS A 641 -8.33 -28.62 -19.64
CA LYS A 641 -7.59 -29.82 -19.18
C LYS A 641 -8.36 -30.59 -18.11
N HIS A 642 -9.07 -29.89 -17.22
CA HIS A 642 -9.94 -30.51 -16.24
C HIS A 642 -11.06 -31.30 -16.94
N PHE A 643 -11.69 -30.72 -17.96
CA PHE A 643 -12.73 -31.39 -18.76
C PHE A 643 -12.21 -32.54 -19.64
N SER A 644 -11.03 -32.36 -20.24
CA SER A 644 -10.42 -33.38 -21.11
C SER A 644 -9.71 -34.49 -20.33
N SER A 645 -9.58 -34.36 -19.01
CA SER A 645 -9.04 -35.42 -18.16
C SER A 645 -10.09 -36.50 -17.94
N THR A 646 -9.71 -37.78 -18.01
CA THR A 646 -10.57 -38.97 -17.93
C THR A 646 -11.21 -39.23 -16.55
N LYS A 647 -11.32 -38.21 -15.70
CA LYS A 647 -11.90 -38.34 -14.36
C LYS A 647 -13.43 -38.28 -14.46
N GLU A 648 -14.06 -39.45 -14.62
CA GLU A 648 -15.52 -39.57 -14.55
C GLU A 648 -16.02 -39.19 -13.14
N LEU A 649 -17.11 -38.40 -13.08
CA LEU A 649 -17.78 -38.09 -11.83
C LEU A 649 -18.42 -39.36 -11.26
N SER A 650 -18.35 -39.53 -9.94
CA SER A 650 -19.03 -40.65 -9.31
C SER A 650 -20.55 -40.49 -9.40
N ALA A 651 -21.25 -41.61 -9.46
CA ALA A 651 -22.72 -41.68 -9.45
C ALA A 651 -23.36 -40.84 -8.32
N PHE A 652 -22.72 -40.79 -7.15
CA PHE A 652 -23.17 -40.00 -6.01
C PHE A 652 -22.98 -38.49 -6.21
N GLU A 653 -21.88 -38.06 -6.85
CA GLU A 653 -21.64 -36.65 -7.16
C GLU A 653 -22.63 -36.11 -8.18
N ILE A 654 -22.98 -36.91 -9.20
CA ILE A 654 -24.00 -36.58 -10.20
C ILE A 654 -25.37 -36.45 -9.53
N LEU A 655 -25.76 -37.42 -8.69
CA LEU A 655 -27.02 -37.35 -7.95
C LEU A 655 -27.07 -36.16 -6.99
N ARG A 656 -25.97 -35.89 -6.26
CA ARG A 656 -25.88 -34.73 -5.38
C ARG A 656 -26.09 -33.45 -6.16
N ALA A 657 -25.39 -33.28 -7.28
CA ALA A 657 -25.53 -32.11 -8.14
C ALA A 657 -26.95 -31.97 -8.70
N ALA A 658 -27.56 -33.08 -9.15
CA ALA A 658 -28.95 -33.11 -9.64
C ALA A 658 -29.95 -32.62 -8.59
N LEU A 659 -29.79 -33.05 -7.34
CA LEU A 659 -30.68 -32.67 -6.23
C LEU A 659 -30.39 -31.28 -5.67
N SER A 660 -29.12 -30.87 -5.61
CA SER A 660 -28.75 -29.52 -5.15
C SER A 660 -28.98 -28.45 -6.21
N GLY A 661 -29.12 -28.83 -7.48
CA GLY A 661 -29.17 -27.90 -8.61
C GLY A 661 -27.85 -27.19 -8.88
N GLU A 662 -26.75 -27.65 -8.26
CA GLU A 662 -25.45 -27.00 -8.31
C GLU A 662 -24.27 -27.98 -8.33
N TYR A 663 -23.23 -27.65 -9.07
CA TYR A 663 -21.94 -28.35 -9.09
C TYR A 663 -20.81 -27.33 -8.85
N LEU A 664 -19.97 -27.58 -7.85
CA LEU A 664 -18.90 -26.67 -7.41
C LEU A 664 -19.38 -25.22 -7.16
N GLY A 665 -20.62 -25.06 -6.67
CA GLY A 665 -21.24 -23.76 -6.40
C GLY A 665 -21.67 -23.00 -7.66
N THR A 666 -21.93 -23.71 -8.76
CA THR A 666 -22.48 -23.16 -10.01
C THR A 666 -23.69 -23.94 -10.45
N GLN A 667 -24.66 -23.27 -11.10
CA GLN A 667 -25.86 -23.93 -11.61
C GLN A 667 -25.51 -25.02 -12.62
N ILE A 668 -26.29 -26.09 -12.64
CA ILE A 668 -26.19 -27.20 -13.60
C ILE A 668 -27.34 -27.19 -14.60
N GLY A 669 -27.14 -27.81 -15.75
CA GLY A 669 -28.21 -28.07 -16.71
C GLY A 669 -28.93 -29.37 -16.37
N LEU A 670 -30.26 -29.38 -16.41
CA LEU A 670 -31.07 -30.60 -16.32
C LEU A 670 -31.90 -30.74 -17.58
N THR A 671 -31.94 -31.94 -18.18
CA THR A 671 -32.93 -32.24 -19.22
C THR A 671 -34.33 -32.33 -18.60
N ASP A 672 -35.37 -32.10 -19.40
CA ASP A 672 -36.76 -32.14 -18.91
C ASP A 672 -37.10 -33.50 -18.30
N GLU A 673 -36.64 -34.59 -18.91
CA GLU A 673 -36.79 -35.95 -18.38
C GLU A 673 -36.17 -36.15 -16.98
N VAL A 674 -35.01 -35.52 -16.72
CA VAL A 674 -34.36 -35.57 -15.41
C VAL A 674 -35.13 -34.74 -14.40
N ARG A 675 -35.63 -33.56 -14.81
CA ARG A 675 -36.46 -32.71 -13.97
C ARG A 675 -37.76 -33.42 -13.57
N ASP A 676 -38.42 -34.07 -14.51
CA ASP A 676 -39.65 -34.84 -14.28
C ASP A 676 -39.40 -36.03 -13.35
N MET A 677 -38.28 -36.74 -13.52
CA MET A 677 -37.90 -37.85 -12.65
C MET A 677 -37.56 -37.38 -11.22
N ILE A 678 -36.86 -36.25 -11.06
CA ILE A 678 -36.64 -35.65 -9.73
C ILE A 678 -37.96 -35.21 -9.13
N ALA A 679 -38.85 -34.60 -9.91
CA ALA A 679 -40.19 -34.22 -9.46
C ALA A 679 -41.00 -35.46 -9.04
N GLU A 680 -40.96 -36.57 -9.77
CA GLU A 680 -41.63 -37.82 -9.39
C GLU A 680 -41.13 -38.35 -8.04
N LEU A 681 -39.82 -38.31 -7.81
CA LEU A 681 -39.17 -38.76 -6.59
C LEU A 681 -39.39 -37.84 -5.38
N THR A 682 -39.55 -36.53 -5.61
CA THR A 682 -39.69 -35.52 -4.55
C THR A 682 -41.13 -35.09 -4.30
N ASN A 683 -42.02 -35.25 -5.27
CA ASN A 683 -43.41 -34.85 -5.18
C ASN A 683 -44.20 -35.89 -4.38
N PHE A 684 -44.80 -35.44 -3.28
CA PHE A 684 -45.52 -36.25 -2.32
C PHE A 684 -47.03 -36.18 -2.62
N LYS A 685 -47.63 -37.30 -3.03
CA LYS A 685 -49.10 -37.42 -3.07
C LYS A 685 -49.56 -38.06 -1.77
N GLU A 686 -50.36 -37.35 -0.98
CA GLU A 686 -51.03 -37.92 0.19
C GLU A 686 -51.99 -39.02 -0.27
N VAL A 687 -51.75 -40.25 0.20
CA VAL A 687 -52.65 -41.38 -0.04
C VAL A 687 -53.63 -41.45 1.11
N GLU A 688 -54.93 -41.54 0.80
CA GLU A 688 -55.96 -41.70 1.82
C GLU A 688 -55.71 -42.97 2.63
N LEU A 689 -55.82 -42.85 3.96
CA LEU A 689 -55.64 -43.99 4.85
C LEU A 689 -56.81 -44.98 4.71
N PRO A 690 -56.57 -46.30 4.78
CA PRO A 690 -57.62 -47.30 4.82
C PRO A 690 -58.55 -47.06 6.01
N LYS A 691 -59.85 -47.08 5.76
CA LYS A 691 -60.91 -46.83 6.76
C LYS A 691 -60.89 -47.77 7.97
N ALA A 692 -60.13 -48.87 7.90
CA ALA A 692 -59.96 -49.85 8.97
C ALA A 692 -58.85 -49.50 9.99
N ILE A 693 -58.03 -48.48 9.74
CA ILE A 693 -56.99 -48.04 10.69
C ILE A 693 -57.64 -47.23 11.81
N ASN A 694 -57.76 -47.83 12.98
CA ASN A 694 -58.36 -47.20 14.17
C ASN A 694 -57.28 -46.57 15.06
N ALA A 695 -56.49 -45.66 14.48
CA ALA A 695 -55.42 -44.94 15.17
C ALA A 695 -55.21 -43.55 14.55
N GLN A 696 -54.87 -42.56 15.38
CA GLN A 696 -54.52 -41.22 14.90
C GLN A 696 -53.03 -41.15 14.60
N LEU A 697 -52.68 -41.23 13.32
CA LEU A 697 -51.30 -41.21 12.88
C LEU A 697 -50.72 -39.79 12.95
N ARG A 698 -49.44 -39.68 13.35
CA ARG A 698 -48.67 -38.43 13.32
C ARG A 698 -48.29 -38.10 11.87
N PRO A 699 -48.02 -36.84 11.52
CA PRO A 699 -47.71 -36.44 10.13
C PRO A 699 -46.58 -37.25 9.46
N TYR A 700 -45.54 -37.67 10.20
CA TYR A 700 -44.49 -38.53 9.63
C TYR A 700 -44.96 -39.96 9.34
N GLN A 701 -45.96 -40.47 10.06
CA GLN A 701 -46.55 -41.79 9.84
C GLN A 701 -47.49 -41.79 8.64
N HIS A 702 -48.26 -40.72 8.43
CA HIS A 702 -49.00 -40.48 7.18
C HIS A 702 -48.05 -40.42 5.97
N ARG A 703 -46.92 -39.71 6.13
CA ARG A 703 -45.86 -39.68 5.12
C ARG A 703 -45.25 -41.05 4.86
N GLY A 704 -44.91 -41.78 5.92
CA GLY A 704 -44.38 -43.14 5.81
C GLY A 704 -45.35 -44.10 5.13
N TYR A 705 -46.64 -44.04 5.47
CA TYR A 705 -47.69 -44.84 4.81
C TYR A 705 -47.80 -44.54 3.31
N SER A 706 -47.86 -43.25 2.95
CA SER A 706 -47.94 -42.84 1.55
C SER A 706 -46.68 -43.21 0.76
N TRP A 707 -45.51 -43.29 1.41
CA TRP A 707 -44.25 -43.74 0.81
C TRP A 707 -44.22 -45.25 0.56
N MET A 708 -44.79 -46.05 1.46
CA MET A 708 -44.88 -47.52 1.32
C MET A 708 -45.94 -47.98 0.32
N TYR A 709 -46.87 -47.09 -0.07
CA TYR A 709 -47.92 -47.40 -1.04
C TYR A 709 -47.48 -47.20 -2.50
N ARG A 710 -46.42 -46.40 -2.74
CA ARG A 710 -45.72 -46.32 -4.02
C ARG A 710 -44.76 -47.49 -4.17
#